data_AF-A0A1X0B421-F1
#
_entry.id   AF-A0A1X0B421-F1
#
_cell.length_a   1.000
_cell.length_b   1.000
_cell.length_c   1.000
_cell.angle_alpha   90.00
_cell.angle_beta   90.00
_cell.angle_gamma   90.00
#
_symmetry.space_group_name_H-M   'P 1'
#
loop_
_entity.id
_entity.type
_entity.pdbx_description
1 polymer ?
#
loop_
_entity_poly.entity_id
_entity_poly.type
_entity_poly.pdbx_seq_one_letter_code
_entity_poly.pdbx_strand_id
1 'polypeptide(L)'
;MTTIAPQPIRQDPLAGLASMFDTLAAAAVGGNVPDAEVLTRVAQARPELAAAALTAQPGEPYSRLVLRVDDEVEIMLARWHPGQRCAPHDHGGAGGFVILLEGTFVERRFDWDGEDLVVTHSDTLPAGAVTSITSEVIHDMMAPDGGLSLHLYSPPANSMRVFDLERREVLELVGNYGAWIPQGDHARIPFARVAPARHAPPVIWVAHTTAYRGGSAEFATAAATMARELAAANPEADVVVAGLNRKADFISAMTRLADTGREIRELHLISHSGMYGPMFGSTQWPEQFSPHEWRTMTIPFSATGRAYFHACRTARWFAPFFADVFGVATFGNRDYTTVSARRDRFAWAGRQPETRQNLYLIDTPGHKSHGWTGSVRKYLGAAARPPVQCDPAGGFAVNQSAGTYDPVAELYDRAYVDIRVRGAEWRWVAQRAAQVRAQLGRGLRVLEIGCGTGALLRALDDDGLIDFAVGVDSSAPMLARARERSQDSRRLRFLQVHSPALDVPDDQFDVVISFLSFRYLDWDPVMAEIRRVLAPGGRLWVVDMVAQPVRMKELGVLARSALAHLRTRRTRPRFAADLAALTSHPDWLKMLARNPIRAEHEYRWYFASRFPGTGLDLLTATSTQRVVAFDSGPLPKGCTAPLTYP
;
A
#
# COMPACT_ATOMS: atom_id res chain seq x y z
N MET A 1 12.40 -32.65 65.72
CA MET A 1 12.18 -31.84 64.49
C MET A 1 13.03 -30.60 64.62
N THR A 2 14.25 -30.66 64.13
CA THR A 2 15.21 -29.55 64.23
C THR A 2 15.20 -28.80 62.91
N THR A 3 14.98 -27.51 63.03
CA THR A 3 14.77 -26.50 62.00
C THR A 3 15.93 -26.45 61.01
N ILE A 4 15.66 -26.67 59.72
CA ILE A 4 16.58 -26.31 58.63
C ILE A 4 16.50 -24.79 58.50
N ALA A 5 17.61 -24.10 58.76
CA ALA A 5 17.70 -22.65 58.58
C ALA A 5 17.41 -22.29 57.12
N PRO A 6 16.62 -21.23 56.84
CA PRO A 6 16.41 -20.77 55.49
C PRO A 6 17.74 -20.29 54.91
N GLN A 7 18.17 -20.86 53.79
CA GLN A 7 19.22 -20.25 52.99
C GLN A 7 18.77 -18.84 52.56
N PRO A 8 19.65 -17.84 52.60
CA PRO A 8 19.29 -16.50 52.14
C PRO A 8 18.88 -16.59 50.67
N ILE A 9 17.72 -16.04 50.34
CA ILE A 9 17.28 -15.81 48.97
C ILE A 9 18.38 -14.96 48.31
N ARG A 10 19.20 -15.57 47.44
CA ARG A 10 20.05 -14.79 46.53
C ARG A 10 19.09 -13.98 45.67
N GLN A 11 19.01 -12.67 45.92
CA GLN A 11 18.38 -11.75 45.00
C GLN A 11 19.05 -11.94 43.65
N ASP A 12 18.25 -12.15 42.59
CA ASP A 12 18.76 -12.13 41.23
C ASP A 12 19.34 -10.72 40.99
N PRO A 13 20.67 -10.59 40.82
CA PRO A 13 21.32 -9.29 40.74
C PRO A 13 20.86 -8.46 39.53
N LEU A 14 20.15 -9.07 38.57
CA LEU A 14 19.63 -8.41 37.38
C LEU A 14 18.12 -8.15 37.43
N ALA A 15 17.42 -8.52 38.51
CA ALA A 15 15.96 -8.31 38.63
C ALA A 15 15.57 -6.83 38.50
N GLY A 16 16.43 -5.91 38.94
CA GLY A 16 16.23 -4.46 38.79
C GLY A 16 16.27 -3.96 37.34
N LEU A 17 16.76 -4.77 36.40
CA LEU A 17 16.92 -4.43 34.99
C LEU A 17 15.80 -4.96 34.09
N ALA A 18 14.81 -5.68 34.63
CA ALA A 18 13.74 -6.30 33.85
C ALA A 18 13.01 -5.33 32.91
N SER A 19 12.61 -4.15 33.41
CA SER A 19 11.95 -3.11 32.60
C SER A 19 12.84 -2.57 31.47
N MET A 20 14.16 -2.53 31.68
CA MET A 20 15.10 -2.13 30.63
C MET A 20 15.16 -3.21 29.53
N PHE A 21 15.21 -4.49 29.93
CA PHE A 21 15.14 -5.60 28.98
C PHE A 21 13.82 -5.65 28.21
N ASP A 22 12.69 -5.29 28.83
CA ASP A 22 11.39 -5.19 28.13
C ASP A 22 11.41 -4.11 27.04
N THR A 23 11.99 -2.94 27.33
CA THR A 23 12.08 -1.85 26.35
C THR A 23 13.01 -2.21 25.19
N LEU A 24 14.13 -2.85 25.53
CA LEU A 24 15.10 -3.36 24.56
C LEU A 24 14.52 -4.47 23.68
N ALA A 25 13.74 -5.38 24.26
CA ALA A 25 13.00 -6.41 23.54
C ALA A 25 12.01 -5.81 22.54
N ALA A 26 11.19 -4.84 22.98
CA ALA A 26 10.23 -4.16 22.11
C ALA A 26 10.91 -3.44 20.92
N ALA A 27 12.09 -2.86 21.13
CA ALA A 27 12.87 -2.27 20.06
C ALA A 27 13.33 -3.32 19.03
N ALA A 28 13.87 -4.45 19.50
CA ALA A 28 14.33 -5.54 18.64
C ALA A 28 13.18 -6.18 17.84
N VAL A 29 12.04 -6.47 18.49
CA VAL A 29 10.82 -7.01 17.85
C VAL A 29 10.26 -6.04 16.81
N GLY A 30 10.34 -4.73 17.07
CA GLY A 30 9.93 -3.69 16.13
C GLY A 30 10.94 -3.43 15.00
N GLY A 31 12.10 -4.10 14.98
CA GLY A 31 13.16 -3.88 14.00
C GLY A 31 13.87 -2.53 14.13
N ASN A 32 13.82 -1.89 15.31
CA ASN A 32 14.42 -0.59 15.57
C ASN A 32 15.62 -0.71 16.52
N VAL A 33 16.58 0.21 16.41
CA VAL A 33 17.63 0.39 17.43
C VAL A 33 17.09 1.20 18.61
N PRO A 34 17.61 1.02 19.84
CA PRO A 34 17.15 1.77 21.01
C PRO A 34 17.44 3.27 20.86
N ASP A 35 16.57 4.10 21.42
CA ASP A 35 16.79 5.54 21.49
C ASP A 35 17.87 5.92 22.51
N ALA A 36 18.26 7.19 22.50
CA ALA A 36 19.32 7.71 23.36
C ALA A 36 19.00 7.60 24.86
N GLU A 37 17.72 7.62 25.26
CA GLU A 37 17.32 7.49 26.66
C GLU A 37 17.53 6.05 27.14
N VAL A 38 17.12 5.07 26.34
CA VAL A 38 17.34 3.65 26.61
C VAL A 38 18.84 3.34 26.64
N LEU A 39 19.63 3.86 25.69
CA LEU A 39 21.08 3.66 25.67
C LEU A 39 21.77 4.26 26.91
N THR A 40 21.27 5.39 27.42
CA THR A 40 21.77 5.99 28.67
C THR A 40 21.50 5.07 29.87
N ARG A 41 20.30 4.48 29.94
CA ARG A 41 19.96 3.49 30.99
C ARG A 41 20.84 2.24 30.92
N VAL A 42 21.11 1.74 29.70
CA VAL A 42 22.02 0.60 29.49
C VAL A 42 23.44 0.94 29.94
N ALA A 43 23.94 2.14 29.64
CA ALA A 43 25.26 2.59 30.07
C ALA A 43 25.37 2.68 31.61
N GLN A 44 24.29 3.10 32.29
CA GLN A 44 24.22 3.13 33.76
C GLN A 44 24.22 1.73 34.37
N ALA A 45 23.55 0.75 33.73
CA ALA A 45 23.49 -0.64 34.16
C ALA A 45 24.79 -1.44 33.89
N ARG A 46 25.78 -0.85 33.20
CA ARG A 46 27.02 -1.51 32.81
C ARG A 46 27.74 -2.24 33.96
N PRO A 47 27.91 -1.69 35.18
CA PRO A 47 28.61 -2.39 36.26
C PRO A 47 27.91 -3.70 36.68
N GLU A 48 26.58 -3.70 36.71
CA GLU A 48 25.76 -4.87 37.05
C GLU A 48 25.86 -5.94 35.97
N LEU A 49 25.75 -5.53 34.69
CA LEU A 49 25.95 -6.43 33.54
C LEU A 49 27.37 -7.00 33.53
N ALA A 50 28.39 -6.17 33.75
CA ALA A 50 29.78 -6.62 33.78
C ALA A 50 30.02 -7.64 34.90
N ALA A 51 29.44 -7.44 36.09
CA ALA A 51 29.56 -8.38 37.20
C ALA A 51 28.88 -9.73 36.91
N ALA A 52 27.81 -9.74 36.11
CA ALA A 52 27.10 -10.96 35.73
C ALA A 52 27.79 -11.76 34.60
N ALA A 53 28.54 -11.08 33.74
CA ALA A 53 29.15 -11.70 32.55
C ALA A 53 30.12 -12.83 32.89
N LEU A 54 29.97 -13.96 32.19
CA LEU A 54 30.84 -15.13 32.32
C LEU A 54 32.22 -14.89 31.69
N THR A 55 33.21 -15.70 32.05
CA THR A 55 34.51 -15.75 31.35
C THR A 55 34.46 -16.76 30.22
N ALA A 56 35.02 -16.41 29.06
CA ALA A 56 35.02 -17.27 27.88
C ALA A 56 35.97 -18.46 28.05
N GLN A 57 35.59 -19.64 27.56
CA GLN A 57 36.44 -20.82 27.64
C GLN A 57 37.65 -20.72 26.69
N PRO A 58 38.73 -21.48 26.92
CA PRO A 58 39.85 -21.52 25.99
C PRO A 58 39.41 -21.91 24.57
N GLY A 59 39.73 -21.07 23.58
CA GLY A 59 39.36 -21.28 22.18
C GLY A 59 38.04 -20.63 21.76
N GLU A 60 37.29 -20.04 22.69
CA GLU A 60 36.10 -19.23 22.38
C GLU A 60 36.47 -17.75 22.39
N PRO A 61 36.10 -16.97 21.37
CA PRO A 61 36.41 -15.53 21.30
C PRO A 61 35.69 -14.71 22.40
N TYR A 62 34.54 -15.21 22.89
CA TYR A 62 33.74 -14.56 23.92
C TYR A 62 32.85 -15.58 24.66
N SER A 63 32.39 -15.22 25.86
CA SER A 63 31.44 -16.02 26.65
C SER A 63 30.00 -15.70 26.27
N ARG A 64 29.07 -16.65 26.42
CA ARG A 64 27.65 -16.38 26.23
C ARG A 64 26.89 -16.56 27.54
N LEU A 65 26.23 -15.49 27.99
CA LEU A 65 25.22 -15.56 29.05
C LEU A 65 23.88 -15.09 28.49
N VAL A 66 22.93 -16.01 28.33
CA VAL A 66 21.56 -15.66 27.95
C VAL A 66 20.87 -15.03 29.16
N LEU A 67 20.46 -13.77 29.01
CA LEU A 67 19.76 -13.00 30.05
C LEU A 67 18.25 -13.19 29.96
N ARG A 68 17.73 -13.34 28.73
CA ARG A 68 16.32 -13.58 28.43
C ARG A 68 16.21 -14.35 27.12
N VAL A 69 15.29 -15.31 27.08
CA VAL A 69 14.82 -15.93 25.84
C VAL A 69 13.34 -16.24 26.00
N ASP A 70 12.53 -15.81 25.03
CA ASP A 70 11.11 -16.12 24.91
C ASP A 70 10.77 -16.34 23.43
N ASP A 71 9.48 -16.40 23.06
CA ASP A 71 9.06 -16.67 21.68
C ASP A 71 9.38 -15.51 20.71
N GLU A 72 9.68 -14.31 21.22
CA GLU A 72 9.86 -13.09 20.42
C GLU A 72 11.31 -12.58 20.39
N VAL A 73 12.09 -12.80 21.45
CA VAL A 73 13.45 -12.25 21.55
C VAL A 73 14.42 -13.13 22.35
N GLU A 74 15.70 -13.12 21.95
CA GLU A 74 16.84 -13.51 22.78
C GLU A 74 17.66 -12.28 23.14
N ILE A 75 17.97 -12.11 24.43
CA ILE A 75 18.91 -11.11 24.94
C ILE A 75 20.06 -11.86 25.60
N MET A 76 21.27 -11.59 25.15
CA MET A 76 22.48 -12.23 25.69
C MET A 76 23.61 -11.23 25.91
N LEU A 77 24.49 -11.58 26.84
CA LEU A 77 25.67 -10.82 27.20
C LEU A 77 26.93 -11.58 26.77
N ALA A 78 27.87 -10.87 26.14
CA ALA A 78 29.12 -11.43 25.67
C ALA A 78 30.34 -10.70 26.24
N ARG A 79 31.22 -11.45 26.92
CA ARG A 79 32.53 -10.95 27.36
C ARG A 79 33.63 -11.49 26.47
N TRP A 80 34.35 -10.58 25.82
CA TRP A 80 35.31 -10.87 24.76
C TRP A 80 36.74 -11.01 25.28
N HIS A 81 37.46 -12.00 24.78
CA HIS A 81 38.89 -12.12 25.00
C HIS A 81 39.66 -11.08 24.18
N PRO A 82 40.71 -10.46 24.75
CA PRO A 82 41.56 -9.53 24.02
C PRO A 82 42.15 -10.16 22.75
N GLY A 83 41.94 -9.48 21.62
CA GLY A 83 42.52 -9.83 20.32
C GLY A 83 41.93 -11.06 19.64
N GLN A 84 40.96 -11.76 20.24
CA GLN A 84 40.29 -12.89 19.60
C GLN A 84 39.10 -12.43 18.76
N ARG A 85 39.06 -12.91 17.52
CA ARG A 85 38.00 -12.60 16.56
C ARG A 85 37.03 -13.76 16.48
N CYS A 86 35.72 -13.47 16.48
CA CYS A 86 34.72 -14.47 16.17
C CYS A 86 34.77 -14.84 14.69
N ALA A 87 34.33 -16.04 14.31
CA ALA A 87 34.27 -16.42 12.91
C ALA A 87 33.16 -15.61 12.20
N PRO A 88 33.29 -15.31 10.90
CA PRO A 88 32.20 -14.68 10.16
C PRO A 88 30.95 -15.54 10.26
N HIS A 89 29.81 -14.92 10.51
CA HIS A 89 28.56 -15.62 10.75
C HIS A 89 27.35 -14.80 10.34
N ASP A 90 26.24 -15.48 10.05
CA ASP A 90 24.92 -14.86 9.91
C ASP A 90 24.13 -14.95 11.23
N HIS A 91 22.83 -14.64 11.19
CA HIS A 91 21.98 -14.66 12.39
C HIS A 91 20.76 -15.58 12.25
N GLY A 92 20.81 -16.59 11.36
CA GLY A 92 19.74 -17.59 11.28
C GLY A 92 18.36 -17.06 10.91
N GLY A 93 18.30 -15.92 10.21
CA GLY A 93 17.05 -15.23 9.91
C GLY A 93 16.60 -14.21 10.96
N ALA A 94 17.29 -14.11 12.10
CA ALA A 94 17.02 -13.09 13.11
C ALA A 94 17.54 -11.70 12.67
N GLY A 95 16.82 -10.66 13.05
CA GLY A 95 17.31 -9.29 13.07
C GLY A 95 17.62 -8.83 14.51
N GLY A 96 17.95 -7.56 14.68
CA GLY A 96 18.16 -6.95 16.00
C GLY A 96 19.36 -6.02 16.02
N PHE A 97 20.07 -5.98 17.15
CA PHE A 97 21.22 -5.09 17.33
C PHE A 97 22.16 -5.56 18.44
N VAL A 98 23.38 -5.03 18.41
CA VAL A 98 24.41 -5.24 19.42
C VAL A 98 24.83 -3.89 20.00
N ILE A 99 24.77 -3.76 21.33
CA ILE A 99 25.24 -2.59 22.08
C ILE A 99 26.61 -2.89 22.67
N LEU A 100 27.60 -2.05 22.39
CA LEU A 100 28.95 -2.20 22.93
C LEU A 100 29.03 -1.53 24.30
N LEU A 101 29.20 -2.31 25.36
CA LEU A 101 29.16 -1.81 26.74
C LEU A 101 30.55 -1.38 27.24
N GLU A 102 31.60 -2.09 26.85
CA GLU A 102 32.96 -1.86 27.33
C GLU A 102 34.00 -2.22 26.25
N GLY A 103 35.03 -1.39 26.12
CA GLY A 103 36.12 -1.58 25.17
C GLY A 103 35.85 -0.97 23.79
N THR A 104 36.76 -1.26 22.87
CA THR A 104 36.66 -0.88 21.45
C THR A 104 36.51 -2.18 20.65
N PHE A 105 35.66 -2.16 19.62
CA PHE A 105 35.41 -3.32 18.78
C PHE A 105 35.79 -3.04 17.34
N VAL A 106 36.23 -4.06 16.62
CA VAL A 106 36.43 -4.03 15.18
C VAL A 106 35.45 -4.99 14.53
N GLU A 107 34.42 -4.44 13.90
CA GLU A 107 33.43 -5.20 13.11
C GLU A 107 33.87 -5.23 11.64
N ARG A 108 33.88 -6.41 11.02
CA ARG A 108 34.01 -6.54 9.57
C ARG A 108 32.74 -7.14 9.01
N ARG A 109 32.21 -6.54 7.94
CA ARG A 109 31.06 -7.05 7.20
C ARG A 109 31.52 -7.69 5.91
N PHE A 110 30.81 -8.73 5.50
CA PHE A 110 31.14 -9.55 4.36
C PHE A 110 30.01 -9.58 3.35
N ASP A 111 30.38 -9.75 2.09
CA ASP A 111 29.47 -10.05 1.00
C ASP A 111 30.11 -11.05 0.03
N TRP A 112 29.29 -11.64 -0.84
CA TRP A 112 29.72 -12.61 -1.82
C TRP A 112 30.29 -11.94 -3.07
N ASP A 113 31.55 -12.24 -3.41
CA ASP A 113 32.14 -11.99 -4.72
C ASP A 113 32.31 -13.33 -5.45
N GLY A 114 31.30 -13.66 -6.27
CA GLY A 114 31.19 -14.99 -6.86
C GLY A 114 30.98 -16.07 -5.79
N GLU A 115 31.93 -16.99 -5.65
CA GLU A 115 31.90 -18.08 -4.65
C GLU A 115 32.76 -17.77 -3.42
N ASP A 116 33.32 -16.56 -3.33
CA ASP A 116 34.19 -16.14 -2.24
C ASP A 116 33.49 -15.10 -1.36
N LEU A 117 33.71 -15.21 -0.05
CA LEU A 117 33.18 -14.28 0.93
C LEU A 117 34.26 -13.23 1.24
N VAL A 118 34.01 -11.98 0.85
CA VAL A 118 35.00 -10.90 0.92
C VAL A 118 34.56 -9.80 1.88
N VAL A 119 35.52 -9.16 2.54
CA VAL A 119 35.26 -8.03 3.44
C VAL A 119 34.86 -6.81 2.60
N THR A 120 33.65 -6.29 2.81
CA THR A 120 33.13 -5.09 2.14
C THR A 120 33.24 -3.85 3.02
N HIS A 121 33.22 -4.03 4.33
CA HIS A 121 33.30 -2.93 5.29
C HIS A 121 34.05 -3.36 6.55
N SER A 122 34.75 -2.41 7.18
CA SER A 122 35.45 -2.64 8.44
C SER A 122 35.41 -1.37 9.29
N ASP A 123 34.74 -1.43 10.42
CA ASP A 123 34.55 -0.31 11.34
C ASP A 123 35.22 -0.55 12.68
N THR A 124 35.71 0.52 13.29
CA THR A 124 36.16 0.52 14.69
C THR A 124 35.14 1.28 15.53
N LEU A 125 34.48 0.56 16.43
CA LEU A 125 33.33 1.04 17.19
C LEU A 125 33.70 1.19 18.68
N PRO A 126 33.48 2.37 19.29
CA PRO A 126 33.74 2.58 20.71
C PRO A 126 32.59 2.05 21.59
N ALA A 127 32.85 1.93 22.89
CA ALA A 127 31.80 1.71 23.88
C ALA A 127 30.68 2.77 23.76
N GLY A 128 29.44 2.32 23.86
CA GLY A 128 28.22 3.09 23.63
C GLY A 128 27.68 3.01 22.20
N ALA A 129 28.46 2.54 21.24
CA ALA A 129 27.98 2.35 19.87
C ALA A 129 26.99 1.18 19.77
N VAL A 130 26.08 1.27 18.79
CA VAL A 130 25.10 0.24 18.46
C VAL A 130 25.32 -0.18 17.01
N THR A 131 25.46 -1.47 16.76
CA THR A 131 25.48 -2.03 15.40
C THR A 131 24.19 -2.81 15.16
N SER A 132 23.51 -2.52 14.04
CA SER A 132 22.30 -3.21 13.63
C SER A 132 22.64 -4.50 12.89
N ILE A 133 21.89 -5.56 13.17
CA ILE A 133 21.97 -6.84 12.47
C ILE A 133 20.63 -7.11 11.77
N THR A 134 20.69 -7.68 10.57
CA THR A 134 19.54 -8.16 9.81
C THR A 134 19.82 -9.60 9.39
N SER A 135 18.81 -10.30 8.91
CA SER A 135 18.93 -11.69 8.45
C SER A 135 19.94 -11.90 7.30
N GLU A 136 20.36 -10.81 6.65
CA GLU A 136 21.28 -10.83 5.50
C GLU A 136 22.71 -10.43 5.88
N VAL A 137 22.94 -9.88 7.08
CA VAL A 137 24.28 -9.43 7.49
C VAL A 137 25.15 -10.62 7.83
N ILE A 138 26.28 -10.75 7.13
CA ILE A 138 27.39 -11.62 7.52
C ILE A 138 28.50 -10.75 8.10
N HIS A 139 28.88 -10.99 9.35
CA HIS A 139 29.93 -10.20 10.00
C HIS A 139 30.82 -11.00 10.93
N ASP A 140 31.97 -10.44 11.27
CA ASP A 140 32.75 -10.84 12.43
C ASP A 140 33.14 -9.64 13.29
N MET A 141 33.45 -9.91 14.55
CA MET A 141 33.77 -8.92 15.56
C MET A 141 34.96 -9.37 16.40
N MET A 142 35.72 -8.41 16.91
CA MET A 142 36.87 -8.61 17.78
C MET A 142 36.99 -7.40 18.70
N ALA A 143 37.37 -7.62 19.97
CA ALA A 143 37.75 -6.56 20.88
C ALA A 143 39.28 -6.59 21.09
N PRO A 144 40.08 -5.65 20.57
CA PRO A 144 41.55 -5.69 20.68
C PRO A 144 42.05 -5.83 22.11
N ASP A 145 41.47 -5.06 23.03
CA ASP A 145 41.86 -5.04 24.45
C ASP A 145 40.90 -5.82 25.35
N GLY A 146 39.99 -6.61 24.75
CA GLY A 146 38.85 -7.21 25.43
C GLY A 146 37.67 -6.25 25.53
N GLY A 147 36.50 -6.77 25.87
CA GLY A 147 35.29 -5.95 25.90
C GLY A 147 34.05 -6.68 26.37
N LEU A 148 32.95 -5.93 26.48
CA LEU A 148 31.64 -6.43 26.85
C LEU A 148 30.60 -5.90 25.86
N SER A 149 29.73 -6.78 25.37
CA SER A 149 28.62 -6.41 24.46
C SER A 149 27.32 -7.08 24.85
N LEU A 150 26.21 -6.41 24.58
CA LEU A 150 24.84 -6.90 24.78
C LEU A 150 24.20 -7.12 23.42
N HIS A 151 23.75 -8.34 23.13
CA HIS A 151 23.18 -8.72 21.84
C HIS A 151 21.70 -9.03 21.99
N LEU A 152 20.91 -8.59 21.01
CA LEU A 152 19.48 -8.82 20.95
C LEU A 152 19.12 -9.37 19.58
N TYR A 153 18.41 -10.49 19.56
CA TYR A 153 18.00 -11.21 18.36
C TYR A 153 16.47 -11.40 18.35
N SER A 154 15.81 -11.01 17.27
CA SER A 154 14.37 -11.21 17.09
C SER A 154 14.03 -11.65 15.65
N PRO A 155 13.27 -12.75 15.46
CA PRO A 155 12.95 -13.76 16.49
C PRO A 155 14.24 -14.41 17.06
N PRO A 156 14.17 -15.15 18.17
CA PRO A 156 15.32 -15.90 18.68
C PRO A 156 15.85 -16.82 17.58
N ALA A 157 17.16 -16.76 17.35
CA ALA A 157 17.80 -17.57 16.31
C ALA A 157 17.91 -19.02 16.79
N ASN A 158 17.41 -19.97 15.98
CA ASN A 158 17.45 -21.41 16.31
C ASN A 158 18.66 -22.13 15.69
N SER A 159 19.23 -21.54 14.64
CA SER A 159 20.49 -21.96 14.02
C SER A 159 21.26 -20.74 13.53
N MET A 160 22.55 -20.92 13.27
CA MET A 160 23.43 -19.90 12.71
C MET A 160 24.46 -20.57 11.81
N ARG A 161 24.77 -19.92 10.68
CA ARG A 161 25.87 -20.35 9.81
C ARG A 161 27.14 -19.62 10.18
N VAL A 162 28.21 -20.38 10.36
CA VAL A 162 29.58 -19.89 10.57
C VAL A 162 30.42 -20.23 9.35
N PHE A 163 31.15 -19.25 8.85
CA PHE A 163 31.90 -19.32 7.59
C PHE A 163 33.40 -19.53 7.88
N ASP A 164 33.92 -20.69 7.50
CA ASP A 164 35.35 -21.03 7.53
C ASP A 164 35.99 -20.51 6.24
N LEU A 165 36.55 -19.30 6.30
CA LEU A 165 37.18 -18.64 5.16
C LEU A 165 38.40 -19.41 4.63
N GLU A 166 39.12 -20.12 5.50
CA GLU A 166 40.32 -20.87 5.11
C GLU A 166 39.96 -22.10 4.28
N ARG A 167 38.89 -22.81 4.67
CA ARG A 167 38.41 -24.00 3.95
C ARG A 167 37.37 -23.71 2.87
N ARG A 168 36.84 -22.48 2.82
CA ARG A 168 35.73 -22.07 1.94
C ARG A 168 34.48 -22.93 2.18
N GLU A 169 34.15 -23.12 3.46
CA GLU A 169 33.06 -23.99 3.92
C GLU A 169 32.19 -23.29 4.96
N VAL A 170 30.90 -23.62 4.98
CA VAL A 170 29.95 -23.19 6.00
C VAL A 170 29.64 -24.35 6.94
N LEU A 171 29.46 -24.02 8.21
CA LEU A 171 28.95 -24.90 9.25
C LEU A 171 27.64 -24.32 9.76
N GLU A 172 26.57 -25.12 9.79
CA GLU A 172 25.32 -24.73 10.44
C GLU A 172 25.33 -25.23 11.88
N LEU A 173 25.30 -24.31 12.83
CA LEU A 173 25.26 -24.58 14.27
C LEU A 173 23.82 -24.44 14.75
N VAL A 174 23.32 -25.41 15.53
CA VAL A 174 21.93 -25.47 16.03
C VAL A 174 21.93 -25.44 17.56
N GLY A 175 21.00 -24.72 18.18
CA GLY A 175 20.86 -24.65 19.65
C GLY A 175 21.55 -23.43 20.29
N ASN A 176 22.14 -23.56 21.48
CA ASN A 176 22.91 -22.48 22.11
C ASN A 176 24.35 -22.47 21.55
N TYR A 177 24.53 -21.84 20.39
CA TYR A 177 25.79 -21.75 19.67
C TYR A 177 26.50 -20.43 19.89
N GLY A 178 27.79 -20.39 19.61
CA GLY A 178 28.57 -19.17 19.51
C GLY A 178 29.20 -19.00 18.14
N ALA A 179 29.60 -17.78 17.82
CA ALA A 179 30.17 -17.43 16.52
C ALA A 179 31.64 -17.85 16.41
N TRP A 180 31.94 -19.13 16.49
CA TRP A 180 33.28 -19.68 16.30
C TRP A 180 33.21 -21.07 15.68
N ILE A 181 34.30 -21.49 15.03
CA ILE A 181 34.38 -22.80 14.39
C ILE A 181 34.56 -23.85 15.50
N PRO A 182 33.59 -24.75 15.75
CA PRO A 182 33.71 -25.74 16.81
C PRO A 182 34.81 -26.77 16.48
N GLN A 183 35.42 -27.33 17.54
CA GLN A 183 36.34 -28.47 17.40
C GLN A 183 35.54 -29.76 17.14
N GLY A 184 36.11 -30.67 16.35
CA GLY A 184 35.49 -31.97 16.02
C GLY A 184 34.95 -32.07 14.59
N ASP A 185 34.24 -33.18 14.31
CA ASP A 185 33.63 -33.45 13.00
C ASP A 185 32.21 -32.89 12.98
N HIS A 186 31.98 -31.89 12.12
CA HIS A 186 30.71 -31.20 11.94
C HIS A 186 30.37 -31.17 10.45
N ALA A 187 29.09 -31.21 10.10
CA ALA A 187 28.70 -31.15 8.69
C ALA A 187 29.15 -29.84 8.05
N ARG A 188 29.82 -29.93 6.89
CA ARG A 188 30.39 -28.79 6.17
C ARG A 188 29.79 -28.68 4.78
N ILE A 189 29.47 -27.46 4.37
CA ILE A 189 28.90 -27.15 3.05
C ILE A 189 29.86 -26.22 2.31
N PRO A 190 30.38 -26.58 1.13
CA PRO A 190 31.25 -25.70 0.35
C PRO A 190 30.55 -24.38 -0.01
N PHE A 191 31.29 -23.26 -0.02
CA PHE A 191 30.80 -21.93 -0.41
C PHE A 191 30.08 -21.94 -1.76
N ALA A 192 30.58 -22.69 -2.74
CA ALA A 192 29.94 -22.85 -4.05
C ALA A 192 28.47 -23.32 -4.01
N ARG A 193 28.03 -23.96 -2.91
CA ARG A 193 26.63 -24.40 -2.74
C ARG A 193 25.75 -23.39 -2.00
N VAL A 194 26.34 -22.41 -1.32
CA VAL A 194 25.62 -21.43 -0.49
C VAL A 194 25.77 -19.99 -0.98
N ALA A 195 26.72 -19.74 -1.89
CA ALA A 195 26.88 -18.46 -2.56
C ALA A 195 25.62 -18.12 -3.37
N PRO A 196 25.12 -16.88 -3.32
CA PRO A 196 24.01 -16.44 -4.14
C PRO A 196 24.38 -16.60 -5.61
N ALA A 197 23.41 -17.01 -6.44
CA ALA A 197 23.62 -17.02 -7.88
C ALA A 197 24.08 -15.63 -8.32
N ARG A 198 25.12 -15.55 -9.20
CA ARG A 198 25.63 -14.28 -9.76
C ARG A 198 24.45 -13.36 -10.05
N HIS A 199 24.45 -12.14 -9.48
CA HIS A 199 23.37 -11.18 -9.70
C HIS A 199 23.09 -11.08 -11.19
N ALA A 200 21.96 -11.62 -11.61
CA ALA A 200 21.56 -11.54 -12.99
C ALA A 200 21.38 -10.06 -13.35
N PRO A 201 21.76 -9.64 -14.57
CA PRO A 201 21.64 -8.23 -14.94
C PRO A 201 20.21 -7.75 -14.70
N PRO A 202 20.03 -6.54 -14.15
CA PRO A 202 18.70 -6.01 -13.86
C PRO A 202 17.88 -5.94 -15.14
N VAL A 203 16.59 -6.24 -15.04
CA VAL A 203 15.68 -6.25 -16.19
C VAL A 203 15.08 -4.86 -16.40
N ILE A 204 15.13 -4.38 -17.63
CA ILE A 204 14.24 -3.31 -18.12
C ILE A 204 13.15 -4.00 -18.93
N TRP A 205 11.95 -4.09 -18.36
CA TRP A 205 10.83 -4.80 -18.96
C TRP A 205 9.93 -3.82 -19.70
N VAL A 206 9.88 -3.92 -21.03
CA VAL A 206 9.07 -3.07 -21.91
C VAL A 206 7.90 -3.88 -22.47
N ALA A 207 6.73 -3.71 -21.90
CA ALA A 207 5.53 -4.39 -22.31
C ALA A 207 4.54 -3.50 -23.07
N HIS A 208 3.72 -4.14 -23.91
CA HIS A 208 2.60 -3.48 -24.58
C HIS A 208 1.39 -4.39 -24.71
N THR A 209 0.19 -3.80 -24.70
CA THR A 209 -1.05 -4.57 -24.89
C THR A 209 -1.27 -4.88 -26.37
N THR A 210 -1.51 -6.14 -26.72
CA THR A 210 -1.67 -6.60 -28.12
C THR A 210 -3.11 -6.61 -28.59
N ALA A 211 -4.06 -6.65 -27.65
CA ALA A 211 -5.48 -6.61 -27.93
C ALA A 211 -6.15 -5.74 -26.86
N TYR A 212 -6.99 -4.80 -27.30
CA TYR A 212 -8.04 -4.15 -26.51
C TYR A 212 -8.84 -3.22 -27.43
N ARG A 213 -8.24 -2.08 -27.75
CA ARG A 213 -8.74 -1.01 -28.63
C ARG A 213 -7.64 -0.70 -29.65
N GLY A 214 -8.01 -0.14 -30.80
CA GLY A 214 -7.05 0.21 -31.86
C GLY A 214 -5.80 0.96 -31.34
N GLY A 215 -4.67 0.79 -32.02
CA GLY A 215 -3.36 1.27 -31.57
C GLY A 215 -2.36 0.17 -31.21
N SER A 216 -2.76 -1.11 -31.17
CA SER A 216 -1.88 -2.20 -30.71
C SER A 216 -0.65 -2.42 -31.60
N ALA A 217 -0.77 -2.23 -32.92
CA ALA A 217 0.37 -2.31 -33.84
C ALA A 217 1.34 -1.14 -33.59
N GLU A 218 0.80 0.06 -33.39
CA GLU A 218 1.57 1.24 -33.03
C GLU A 218 2.28 1.08 -31.68
N PHE A 219 1.62 0.45 -30.69
CA PHE A 219 2.19 0.16 -29.38
C PHE A 219 3.34 -0.84 -29.48
N ALA A 220 3.21 -1.89 -30.31
CA ALA A 220 4.27 -2.85 -30.54
C ALA A 220 5.52 -2.18 -31.14
N THR A 221 5.34 -1.37 -32.18
CA THR A 221 6.44 -0.62 -32.79
C THR A 221 7.04 0.40 -31.81
N ALA A 222 6.22 1.08 -31.01
CA ALA A 222 6.70 2.01 -30.00
C ALA A 222 7.47 1.32 -28.87
N ALA A 223 7.02 0.15 -28.43
CA ALA A 223 7.73 -0.70 -27.47
C ALA A 223 9.08 -1.14 -28.02
N ALA A 224 9.13 -1.61 -29.27
CA ALA A 224 10.37 -1.99 -29.93
C ALA A 224 11.33 -0.80 -30.11
N THR A 225 10.80 0.38 -30.41
CA THR A 225 11.60 1.62 -30.51
C THR A 225 12.19 2.00 -29.15
N MET A 226 11.36 2.02 -28.11
CA MET A 226 11.77 2.30 -26.74
C MET A 226 12.80 1.30 -26.22
N ALA A 227 12.60 0.01 -26.46
CA ALA A 227 13.51 -1.03 -26.01
C ALA A 227 14.90 -0.91 -26.65
N ARG A 228 14.99 -0.59 -27.94
CA ARG A 228 16.28 -0.33 -28.59
C ARG A 228 17.01 0.88 -27.99
N GLU A 229 16.29 1.98 -27.74
CA GLU A 229 16.87 3.18 -27.13
C GLU A 229 17.32 2.91 -25.67
N LEU A 230 16.52 2.18 -24.89
CA LEU A 230 16.86 1.79 -23.53
C LEU A 230 18.05 0.83 -23.48
N ALA A 231 18.12 -0.16 -24.37
CA ALA A 231 19.25 -1.09 -24.45
C ALA A 231 20.55 -0.37 -24.81
N ALA A 232 20.50 0.61 -25.73
CA ALA A 232 21.66 1.41 -26.08
C ALA A 232 22.12 2.32 -24.93
N ALA A 233 21.19 2.83 -24.12
CA ALA A 233 21.49 3.70 -22.98
C ALA A 233 21.91 2.93 -21.71
N ASN A 234 21.60 1.64 -21.62
CA ASN A 234 21.78 0.80 -20.42
C ASN A 234 22.42 -0.54 -20.79
N PRO A 235 23.71 -0.58 -21.21
CA PRO A 235 24.37 -1.80 -21.67
C PRO A 235 24.52 -2.87 -20.57
N GLU A 236 24.40 -2.49 -19.31
CA GLU A 236 24.46 -3.37 -18.13
C GLU A 236 23.13 -4.07 -17.79
N ALA A 237 22.02 -3.65 -18.41
CA ALA A 237 20.69 -4.18 -18.16
C ALA A 237 20.19 -5.06 -19.30
N ASP A 238 19.38 -6.06 -18.96
CA ASP A 238 18.70 -6.91 -19.94
C ASP A 238 17.35 -6.29 -20.30
N VAL A 239 17.22 -5.83 -21.54
CA VAL A 239 15.99 -5.16 -22.02
C VAL A 239 15.09 -6.16 -22.72
N VAL A 240 13.95 -6.46 -22.09
CA VAL A 240 13.01 -7.48 -22.55
C VAL A 240 11.73 -6.82 -23.07
N VAL A 241 11.28 -7.21 -24.26
CA VAL A 241 10.01 -6.76 -24.83
C VAL A 241 8.94 -7.83 -24.71
N ALA A 242 7.75 -7.47 -24.21
CA ALA A 242 6.63 -8.39 -24.05
C ALA A 242 5.31 -7.87 -24.65
N GLY A 243 4.64 -8.71 -25.44
CA GLY A 243 3.26 -8.46 -25.88
C GLY A 243 2.26 -9.12 -24.92
N LEU A 244 1.31 -8.36 -24.40
CA LEU A 244 0.32 -8.82 -23.42
C LEU A 244 -1.08 -8.81 -24.03
N ASN A 245 -1.70 -9.97 -24.17
CA ASN A 245 -3.07 -10.08 -24.64
C ASN A 245 -4.04 -10.05 -23.46
N ARG A 246 -3.75 -10.79 -22.40
CA ARG A 246 -4.57 -11.00 -21.21
C ARG A 246 -3.84 -10.53 -19.96
N LYS A 247 -4.57 -10.27 -18.87
CA LYS A 247 -3.95 -9.98 -17.57
C LYS A 247 -3.10 -11.16 -17.06
N ALA A 248 -3.49 -12.39 -17.42
CA ALA A 248 -2.74 -13.61 -17.11
C ALA A 248 -1.33 -13.63 -17.74
N ASP A 249 -1.13 -12.97 -18.89
CA ASP A 249 0.18 -12.85 -19.52
C ASP A 249 1.11 -11.97 -18.67
N PHE A 250 0.56 -10.90 -18.08
CA PHE A 250 1.30 -10.04 -17.15
C PHE A 250 1.73 -10.83 -15.91
N ILE A 251 0.80 -11.56 -15.26
CA ILE A 251 1.11 -12.40 -14.09
C ILE A 251 2.19 -13.42 -14.44
N SER A 252 2.03 -14.14 -15.54
CA SER A 252 2.99 -15.17 -15.96
C SER A 252 4.39 -14.59 -16.22
N ALA A 253 4.48 -13.35 -16.72
CA ALA A 253 5.75 -12.67 -16.90
C ALA A 253 6.41 -12.29 -15.56
N MET A 254 5.63 -11.75 -14.61
CA MET A 254 6.14 -11.39 -13.28
C MET A 254 6.59 -12.63 -12.49
N THR A 255 5.79 -13.71 -12.51
CA THR A 255 6.13 -14.98 -11.87
C THR A 255 7.41 -15.56 -12.45
N ARG A 256 7.58 -15.57 -13.78
CA ARG A 256 8.81 -16.07 -14.41
C ARG A 256 10.06 -15.28 -13.98
N LEU A 257 9.95 -13.96 -13.86
CA LEU A 257 11.05 -13.13 -13.39
C LEU A 257 11.39 -13.43 -11.93
N ALA A 258 10.37 -13.56 -11.07
CA ALA A 258 10.54 -13.93 -9.67
C ALA A 258 11.18 -15.33 -9.51
N ASP A 259 10.67 -16.34 -10.22
CA ASP A 259 11.16 -17.72 -10.19
C ASP A 259 12.63 -17.84 -10.64
N THR A 260 13.08 -16.90 -11.48
CA THR A 260 14.46 -16.87 -11.99
C THR A 260 15.36 -15.92 -11.19
N GLY A 261 14.88 -15.37 -10.07
CA GLY A 261 15.63 -14.41 -9.25
C GLY A 261 16.00 -13.12 -9.99
N ARG A 262 15.26 -12.78 -11.06
CA ARG A 262 15.48 -11.58 -11.87
C ARG A 262 14.70 -10.42 -11.27
N GLU A 263 15.39 -9.34 -11.00
CA GLU A 263 14.77 -8.10 -10.54
C GLU A 263 14.52 -7.12 -11.69
N ILE A 264 13.42 -6.37 -11.60
CA ILE A 264 13.01 -5.32 -12.53
C ILE A 264 13.53 -3.98 -12.01
N ARG A 265 14.45 -3.36 -12.77
CA ARG A 265 14.87 -1.97 -12.53
C ARG A 265 13.89 -0.98 -13.13
N GLU A 266 13.39 -1.25 -14.35
CA GLU A 266 12.41 -0.37 -15.00
C GLU A 266 11.29 -1.21 -15.63
N LEU A 267 10.04 -0.91 -15.26
CA LEU A 267 8.84 -1.48 -15.86
C LEU A 267 8.21 -0.42 -16.78
N HIS A 268 8.12 -0.67 -18.08
CA HIS A 268 7.40 0.19 -19.02
C HIS A 268 6.19 -0.57 -19.55
N LEU A 269 4.98 -0.04 -19.36
CA LEU A 269 3.76 -0.65 -19.91
C LEU A 269 3.01 0.34 -20.81
N ILE A 270 2.97 0.01 -22.10
CA ILE A 270 2.32 0.77 -23.16
C ILE A 270 0.92 0.18 -23.41
N SER A 271 -0.11 0.92 -23.06
CA SER A 271 -1.47 0.38 -23.09
C SER A 271 -2.52 1.47 -23.25
N HIS A 272 -3.78 1.05 -23.37
CA HIS A 272 -4.89 1.91 -22.97
C HIS A 272 -5.10 1.78 -21.47
N SER A 273 -5.66 2.81 -20.84
CA SER A 273 -6.02 2.78 -19.42
C SER A 273 -7.53 2.81 -19.24
N GLY A 274 -7.99 2.00 -18.30
CA GLY A 274 -9.31 2.11 -17.68
C GLY A 274 -9.20 2.79 -16.32
N MET A 275 -10.13 2.44 -15.45
CA MET A 275 -10.27 3.04 -14.13
C MET A 275 -9.13 2.67 -13.18
N TYR A 276 -8.67 1.42 -13.23
CA TYR A 276 -7.62 0.87 -12.36
C TYR A 276 -6.30 0.63 -13.10
N GLY A 277 -6.01 1.44 -14.12
CA GLY A 277 -4.75 1.38 -14.88
C GLY A 277 -4.86 0.64 -16.21
N PRO A 278 -3.87 -0.17 -16.61
CA PRO A 278 -3.82 -0.85 -17.90
C PRO A 278 -5.05 -1.70 -18.22
N MET A 279 -5.42 -1.73 -19.50
CA MET A 279 -6.50 -2.55 -20.06
C MET A 279 -5.91 -3.65 -20.96
N PHE A 280 -6.36 -4.88 -20.77
CA PHE A 280 -6.02 -6.04 -21.58
C PHE A 280 -7.27 -6.58 -22.31
N GLY A 281 -7.12 -7.58 -23.17
CA GLY A 281 -8.20 -8.33 -23.78
C GLY A 281 -8.78 -7.67 -25.03
N SER A 282 -10.07 -7.38 -25.07
CA SER A 282 -10.73 -6.72 -26.22
C SER A 282 -11.76 -5.73 -25.71
N THR A 283 -12.29 -4.82 -26.54
CA THR A 283 -13.44 -4.01 -26.10
C THR A 283 -14.73 -4.82 -25.89
N GLN A 284 -14.79 -6.07 -26.35
CA GLN A 284 -15.91 -6.99 -26.08
C GLN A 284 -15.71 -7.75 -24.77
N TRP A 285 -14.45 -8.08 -24.46
CA TRP A 285 -14.01 -8.82 -23.27
C TRP A 285 -12.73 -8.20 -22.70
N PRO A 286 -12.81 -7.03 -22.09
CA PRO A 286 -11.65 -6.45 -21.46
C PRO A 286 -11.27 -7.13 -20.17
N GLU A 287 -10.03 -6.87 -19.78
CA GLU A 287 -9.53 -7.26 -18.48
C GLU A 287 -8.74 -6.11 -17.89
N GLN A 288 -8.84 -5.97 -16.59
CA GLN A 288 -8.10 -5.00 -15.81
C GLN A 288 -7.88 -5.62 -14.43
N PHE A 289 -6.72 -5.34 -13.83
CA PHE A 289 -6.47 -5.69 -12.45
C PHE A 289 -7.24 -4.76 -11.51
N SER A 290 -7.94 -5.35 -10.55
CA SER A 290 -8.58 -4.60 -9.48
C SER A 290 -7.53 -4.01 -8.52
N PRO A 291 -7.86 -2.97 -7.73
CA PRO A 291 -6.99 -2.47 -6.67
C PRO A 291 -6.59 -3.55 -5.65
N HIS A 292 -7.44 -4.55 -5.40
CA HIS A 292 -7.10 -5.67 -4.54
C HIS A 292 -6.07 -6.61 -5.20
N GLU A 293 -6.25 -6.92 -6.49
CA GLU A 293 -5.29 -7.74 -7.25
C GLU A 293 -3.91 -7.06 -7.29
N TRP A 294 -3.85 -5.75 -7.51
CA TRP A 294 -2.58 -5.01 -7.46
C TRP A 294 -1.90 -5.08 -6.09
N ARG A 295 -2.66 -4.92 -4.99
CA ARG A 295 -2.11 -4.94 -3.62
C ARG A 295 -1.61 -6.29 -3.17
N THR A 296 -2.16 -7.36 -3.73
CA THR A 296 -1.82 -8.74 -3.36
C THR A 296 -0.81 -9.37 -4.32
N MET A 297 -0.49 -8.67 -5.42
CA MET A 297 0.51 -9.11 -6.38
C MET A 297 1.92 -8.77 -5.90
N THR A 298 2.85 -9.69 -6.13
CA THR A 298 4.28 -9.43 -5.99
C THR A 298 4.89 -9.15 -7.35
N ILE A 299 5.61 -8.03 -7.47
CA ILE A 299 6.43 -7.69 -8.64
C ILE A 299 7.87 -7.62 -8.14
N PRO A 300 8.83 -8.36 -8.72
CA PRO A 300 10.20 -8.41 -8.25
C PRO A 300 10.96 -7.15 -8.68
N PHE A 301 10.65 -5.99 -8.11
CA PHE A 301 11.40 -4.76 -8.35
C PHE A 301 12.75 -4.81 -7.65
N SER A 302 13.77 -4.22 -8.26
CA SER A 302 15.04 -3.96 -7.57
C SER A 302 14.89 -2.82 -6.57
N ALA A 303 15.88 -2.65 -5.68
CA ALA A 303 15.90 -1.56 -4.69
C ALA A 303 15.80 -0.14 -5.30
N THR A 304 16.16 0.03 -6.58
CA THR A 304 16.05 1.30 -7.33
C THR A 304 14.96 1.25 -8.41
N GLY A 305 14.03 0.31 -8.29
CA GLY A 305 12.96 0.02 -9.24
C GLY A 305 12.09 1.24 -9.57
N ARG A 306 11.65 1.33 -10.83
CA ARG A 306 10.77 2.38 -11.34
C ARG A 306 9.72 1.79 -12.28
N ALA A 307 8.55 2.41 -12.32
CA ALA A 307 7.45 1.98 -13.20
C ALA A 307 6.94 3.13 -14.07
N TYR A 308 6.67 2.87 -15.34
CA TYR A 308 6.23 3.84 -16.34
C TYR A 308 5.00 3.32 -17.07
N PHE A 309 3.84 3.95 -16.84
CA PHE A 309 2.58 3.57 -17.46
C PHE A 309 2.23 4.55 -18.58
N HIS A 310 2.58 4.16 -19.81
CA HIS A 310 2.38 4.92 -21.03
C HIS A 310 0.96 4.75 -21.57
N ALA A 311 -0.03 5.20 -20.79
CA ALA A 311 -1.44 5.14 -21.14
C ALA A 311 -2.18 6.41 -20.72
N CYS A 312 -3.36 6.65 -21.30
CA CYS A 312 -4.10 7.89 -21.08
C CYS A 312 -4.54 8.06 -19.61
N ARG A 313 -4.30 9.24 -19.03
CA ARG A 313 -4.74 9.64 -17.68
C ARG A 313 -4.24 8.75 -16.52
N THR A 314 -3.20 7.95 -16.72
CA THR A 314 -2.62 7.10 -15.66
C THR A 314 -2.06 7.92 -14.50
N ALA A 315 -1.61 9.17 -14.74
CA ALA A 315 -1.14 10.07 -13.68
C ALA A 315 -2.23 10.47 -12.68
N ARG A 316 -3.52 10.29 -13.00
CA ARG A 316 -4.61 10.80 -12.16
C ARG A 316 -4.77 9.99 -10.88
N TRP A 317 -4.91 8.68 -11.00
CA TRP A 317 -5.20 7.79 -9.86
C TRP A 317 -4.24 6.62 -9.82
N PHE A 318 -3.95 6.04 -10.98
CA PHE A 318 -3.22 4.78 -11.04
C PHE A 318 -1.74 4.89 -10.68
N ALA A 319 -1.01 5.88 -11.21
CA ALA A 319 0.41 6.06 -10.90
C ALA A 319 0.69 6.29 -9.39
N PRO A 320 0.01 7.20 -8.68
CA PRO A 320 0.22 7.34 -7.24
C PRO A 320 -0.20 6.09 -6.46
N PHE A 321 -1.32 5.45 -6.84
CA PHE A 321 -1.74 4.19 -6.24
C PHE A 321 -0.66 3.10 -6.39
N PHE A 322 -0.14 2.90 -7.60
CA PHE A 322 0.87 1.89 -7.88
C PHE A 322 2.19 2.18 -7.15
N ALA A 323 2.61 3.46 -7.09
CA ALA A 323 3.80 3.86 -6.34
C ALA A 323 3.70 3.48 -4.86
N ASP A 324 2.56 3.76 -4.23
CA ASP A 324 2.35 3.43 -2.83
C ASP A 324 2.27 1.91 -2.59
N VAL A 325 1.64 1.16 -3.50
CA VAL A 325 1.49 -0.30 -3.39
C VAL A 325 2.83 -1.01 -3.50
N PHE A 326 3.66 -0.65 -4.47
CA PHE A 326 4.90 -1.36 -4.77
C PHE A 326 6.14 -0.67 -4.21
N GLY A 327 6.01 0.50 -3.57
CA GLY A 327 7.13 1.23 -2.99
C GLY A 327 8.12 1.78 -4.01
N VAL A 328 7.72 1.95 -5.28
CA VAL A 328 8.60 2.39 -6.38
C VAL A 328 8.11 3.70 -7.02
N ALA A 329 9.05 4.54 -7.45
CA ALA A 329 8.70 5.76 -8.18
C ALA A 329 7.96 5.39 -9.47
N THR A 330 6.75 5.94 -9.63
CA THR A 330 5.85 5.59 -10.72
C THR A 330 5.50 6.80 -11.57
N PHE A 331 5.57 6.63 -12.89
CA PHE A 331 5.37 7.66 -13.89
C PHE A 331 4.10 7.38 -14.68
N GLY A 332 3.21 8.37 -14.75
CA GLY A 332 1.96 8.28 -15.52
C GLY A 332 1.74 9.49 -16.42
N ASN A 333 0.85 9.37 -17.41
CA ASN A 333 0.50 10.49 -18.29
C ASN A 333 -0.76 11.20 -17.78
N ARG A 334 -0.77 12.53 -17.83
CA ARG A 334 -1.92 13.33 -17.35
C ARG A 334 -3.01 13.40 -18.40
N ASP A 335 -2.63 13.50 -19.66
CA ASP A 335 -3.54 13.62 -20.78
C ASP A 335 -3.61 12.29 -21.57
N TYR A 336 -3.85 12.37 -22.88
CA TYR A 336 -3.91 11.19 -23.75
C TYR A 336 -2.54 10.88 -24.35
N THR A 337 -2.06 9.66 -24.12
CA THR A 337 -0.90 9.12 -24.84
C THR A 337 -1.26 8.86 -26.30
N THR A 338 -0.36 9.26 -27.19
CA THR A 338 -0.47 9.01 -28.64
C THR A 338 0.88 8.68 -29.26
N VAL A 339 0.85 8.00 -30.41
CA VAL A 339 2.05 7.55 -31.12
C VAL A 339 2.47 8.50 -32.25
N SER A 340 3.78 8.56 -32.55
CA SER A 340 4.37 9.48 -33.53
C SER A 340 5.63 8.91 -34.19
N ALA A 341 5.78 9.00 -35.52
CA ALA A 341 7.03 8.67 -36.23
C ALA A 341 8.04 9.84 -36.33
N ARG A 342 7.70 10.97 -35.69
CA ARG A 342 8.34 12.31 -35.67
C ARG A 342 8.43 13.05 -37.00
N ARG A 343 8.46 14.39 -36.89
CA ARG A 343 9.76 15.06 -37.10
C ARG A 343 10.37 15.71 -35.86
N ASP A 344 9.58 16.09 -34.88
CA ASP A 344 10.11 16.48 -33.56
C ASP A 344 9.15 16.17 -32.41
N ARG A 345 8.42 15.05 -32.57
CA ARG A 345 7.69 14.28 -31.53
C ARG A 345 6.18 14.56 -31.47
N PHE A 346 5.53 14.98 -32.55
CA PHE A 346 4.11 14.66 -32.74
C PHE A 346 3.71 14.62 -34.22
N ALA A 347 3.22 13.48 -34.71
CA ALA A 347 2.65 13.32 -36.05
C ALA A 347 1.72 12.09 -36.12
N TRP A 348 0.76 12.08 -37.05
CA TRP A 348 -0.08 10.91 -37.29
C TRP A 348 0.74 9.73 -37.81
N ALA A 349 0.54 8.53 -37.24
CA ALA A 349 1.38 7.36 -37.47
C ALA A 349 1.25 6.74 -38.87
N GLY A 350 0.16 6.99 -39.60
CA GLY A 350 -0.12 6.33 -40.88
C GLY A 350 -1.27 5.33 -40.81
N ARG A 351 -1.61 4.72 -41.95
CA ARG A 351 -2.49 3.53 -42.04
C ARG A 351 -1.73 2.21 -41.83
N GLN A 352 -0.40 2.24 -41.97
CA GLN A 352 0.50 1.09 -41.86
C GLN A 352 1.65 1.39 -40.90
N PRO A 353 1.35 1.62 -39.61
CA PRO A 353 2.35 2.00 -38.62
C PRO A 353 3.49 0.99 -38.42
N GLU A 354 3.24 -0.29 -38.69
CA GLU A 354 4.22 -1.38 -38.67
C GLU A 354 5.37 -1.18 -39.67
N THR A 355 5.15 -0.41 -40.74
CA THR A 355 6.20 -0.07 -41.71
C THR A 355 7.15 1.02 -41.22
N ARG A 356 6.81 1.71 -40.12
CA ARG A 356 7.65 2.73 -39.49
C ARG A 356 8.56 2.06 -38.47
N GLN A 357 9.87 2.20 -38.63
CA GLN A 357 10.82 1.56 -37.71
C GLN A 357 10.89 2.25 -36.33
N ASN A 358 10.61 3.56 -36.26
CA ASN A 358 10.77 4.37 -35.04
C ASN A 358 9.48 5.13 -34.71
N LEU A 359 8.64 4.58 -33.81
CA LEU A 359 7.46 5.26 -33.26
C LEU A 359 7.70 5.64 -31.79
N TYR A 360 7.22 6.82 -31.40
CA TYR A 360 7.36 7.39 -30.06
C TYR A 360 6.00 7.60 -29.41
N LEU A 361 5.94 7.44 -28.08
CA LEU A 361 4.77 7.78 -27.27
C LEU A 361 4.92 9.19 -26.71
N ILE A 362 3.87 10.01 -26.85
CA ILE A 362 3.83 11.38 -26.34
C ILE A 362 2.50 11.62 -25.62
N ASP A 363 2.58 12.21 -24.42
CA ASP A 363 1.41 12.67 -23.67
C ASP A 363 0.87 13.98 -24.26
N THR A 364 -0.40 13.99 -24.66
CA THR A 364 -1.03 15.15 -25.30
C THR A 364 -2.52 15.26 -24.95
N PRO A 365 -3.06 16.48 -24.81
CA PRO A 365 -4.49 16.79 -24.82
C PRO A 365 -5.30 16.01 -25.88
N GLY A 366 -6.18 15.11 -25.46
CA GLY A 366 -7.06 14.36 -26.38
C GLY A 366 -8.37 15.08 -26.71
N HIS A 367 -9.06 14.61 -27.78
CA HIS A 367 -10.34 15.15 -28.25
C HIS A 367 -11.41 15.23 -27.15
N LYS A 368 -11.43 14.26 -26.22
CA LYS A 368 -12.38 14.25 -25.10
C LYS A 368 -12.06 15.24 -23.99
N SER A 369 -10.81 15.67 -23.85
CA SER A 369 -10.38 16.55 -22.75
C SER A 369 -10.38 18.03 -23.16
N HIS A 370 -10.17 18.34 -24.44
CA HIS A 370 -9.96 19.72 -24.92
C HIS A 370 -10.78 20.05 -26.20
N GLY A 371 -11.75 19.20 -26.55
CA GLY A 371 -12.61 19.39 -27.71
C GLY A 371 -11.87 19.43 -29.05
N TRP A 372 -12.53 20.00 -30.05
CA TRP A 372 -12.00 20.09 -31.42
C TRP A 372 -10.74 20.98 -31.50
N THR A 373 -10.73 22.12 -30.80
CA THR A 373 -9.59 23.05 -30.77
C THR A 373 -8.33 22.40 -30.16
N GLY A 374 -8.49 21.62 -29.10
CA GLY A 374 -7.40 20.82 -28.52
C GLY A 374 -6.88 19.74 -29.47
N SER A 375 -7.77 19.14 -30.26
CA SER A 375 -7.38 18.14 -31.27
C SER A 375 -6.55 18.78 -32.39
N VAL A 376 -6.95 19.96 -32.87
CA VAL A 376 -6.17 20.72 -33.87
C VAL A 376 -4.80 21.08 -33.31
N ARG A 377 -4.72 21.67 -32.11
CA ARG A 377 -3.47 22.03 -31.45
C ARG A 377 -2.54 20.82 -31.25
N LYS A 378 -3.12 19.65 -30.95
CA LYS A 378 -2.42 18.38 -30.88
C LYS A 378 -1.77 18.05 -32.23
N TYR A 379 -2.51 18.00 -33.34
CA TYR A 379 -1.97 17.76 -34.69
C TYR A 379 -0.97 18.81 -35.21
N LEU A 380 -0.96 20.01 -34.62
CA LEU A 380 0.02 21.05 -34.89
C LEU A 380 1.28 21.00 -33.98
N GLY A 381 1.41 20.00 -33.09
CA GLY A 381 2.64 19.74 -32.31
C GLY A 381 2.80 20.53 -31.00
N ALA A 382 1.82 21.33 -30.58
CA ALA A 382 1.98 22.33 -29.52
C ALA A 382 1.59 21.88 -28.08
N ALA A 383 1.50 20.57 -27.80
CA ALA A 383 0.84 20.11 -26.57
C ALA A 383 1.45 18.85 -25.91
N ALA A 384 2.71 18.53 -26.21
CA ALA A 384 3.42 17.43 -25.57
C ALA A 384 3.81 17.77 -24.12
N ARG A 385 3.67 16.82 -23.20
CA ARG A 385 4.16 16.93 -21.82
C ARG A 385 4.93 15.67 -21.40
N PRO A 386 5.90 15.78 -20.49
CA PRO A 386 6.49 14.61 -19.87
C PRO A 386 5.50 13.91 -18.93
N PRO A 387 5.68 12.60 -18.68
CA PRO A 387 4.95 11.89 -17.63
C PRO A 387 5.14 12.57 -16.27
N VAL A 388 4.10 12.53 -15.45
CA VAL A 388 4.12 12.99 -14.06
C VAL A 388 4.73 11.88 -13.20
N GLN A 389 5.75 12.22 -12.41
CA GLN A 389 6.32 11.36 -11.39
C GLN A 389 5.45 11.36 -10.13
N CYS A 390 5.25 10.18 -9.54
CA CYS A 390 4.60 9.96 -8.26
C CYS A 390 5.55 9.10 -7.41
N ASP A 391 6.04 9.66 -6.32
CA ASP A 391 6.94 8.97 -5.40
C ASP A 391 6.14 8.23 -4.30
N PRO A 392 6.62 7.07 -3.84
CA PRO A 392 5.96 6.31 -2.78
C PRO A 392 5.92 7.12 -1.49
N ALA A 393 4.78 7.13 -0.81
CA ALA A 393 4.60 7.89 0.42
C ALA A 393 5.19 7.19 1.69
N GLY A 394 6.21 6.33 1.55
CA GLY A 394 6.80 5.54 2.63
C GLY A 394 6.16 4.17 2.87
N GLY A 395 5.55 3.56 1.84
CA GLY A 395 4.90 2.24 1.92
C GLY A 395 3.45 2.30 2.45
N PHE A 396 2.62 1.35 2.02
CA PHE A 396 1.19 1.27 2.39
C PHE A 396 0.95 1.16 3.91
N ALA A 397 1.92 0.64 4.67
CA ALA A 397 1.81 0.42 6.11
C ALA A 397 2.14 1.65 6.97
N VAL A 398 3.07 2.51 6.54
CA VAL A 398 3.59 3.64 7.36
C VAL A 398 2.73 4.90 7.22
N ASN A 399 1.81 4.96 6.24
CA ASN A 399 1.05 6.17 5.96
C ASN A 399 -0.47 5.97 5.87
N GLN A 400 -1.03 5.12 6.73
CA GLN A 400 -2.48 4.87 6.81
C GLN A 400 -3.32 6.15 7.06
N SER A 401 -2.72 7.24 7.55
CA SER A 401 -3.40 8.52 7.82
C SER A 401 -3.19 9.60 6.74
N ALA A 402 -2.12 9.55 5.92
CA ALA A 402 -1.88 10.60 4.95
C ALA A 402 -2.72 10.41 3.68
N GLY A 403 -3.69 11.30 3.50
CA GLY A 403 -4.61 11.25 2.37
C GLY A 403 -5.86 10.42 2.66
N THR A 404 -6.10 10.01 3.90
CA THR A 404 -7.38 9.49 4.35
C THR A 404 -8.18 10.60 5.02
N TYR A 405 -9.41 10.27 5.44
CA TYR A 405 -10.26 11.20 6.17
C TYR A 405 -9.94 11.27 7.67
N ASP A 406 -9.06 10.38 8.17
CA ASP A 406 -8.76 10.21 9.59
C ASP A 406 -8.30 11.49 10.29
N PRO A 407 -7.34 12.28 9.76
CA PRO A 407 -6.85 13.48 10.44
C PRO A 407 -7.89 14.61 10.54
N VAL A 408 -8.95 14.53 9.73
CA VAL A 408 -9.99 15.56 9.61
C VAL A 408 -11.36 15.05 10.04
N ALA A 409 -11.44 13.88 10.68
CA ALA A 409 -12.70 13.25 11.06
C ALA A 409 -13.56 14.13 11.96
N GLU A 410 -12.96 14.81 12.95
CA GLU A 410 -13.69 15.75 13.81
C GLU A 410 -14.21 16.96 13.02
N LEU A 411 -13.37 17.59 12.19
CA LEU A 411 -13.78 18.73 11.36
C LEU A 411 -14.91 18.36 10.40
N TYR A 412 -14.84 17.15 9.82
CA TYR A 412 -15.88 16.60 8.98
C TYR A 412 -17.18 16.38 9.74
N ASP A 413 -17.11 15.79 10.94
CA ASP A 413 -18.25 15.55 11.81
C ASP A 413 -18.98 16.85 12.17
N ARG A 414 -18.24 17.90 12.55
CA ARG A 414 -18.81 19.22 12.86
C ARG A 414 -19.51 19.83 11.65
N ALA A 415 -18.89 19.75 10.47
CA ALA A 415 -19.48 20.27 9.24
C ALA A 415 -20.73 19.48 8.81
N TYR A 416 -20.83 18.19 9.13
CA TYR A 416 -21.94 17.33 8.71
C TYR A 416 -22.68 16.70 9.91
N VAL A 417 -22.82 17.47 10.99
CA VAL A 417 -23.60 17.06 12.18
C VAL A 417 -25.05 16.72 11.84
N ASP A 418 -25.62 17.44 10.88
CA ASP A 418 -26.90 17.10 10.27
C ASP A 418 -26.70 17.00 8.75
N ILE A 419 -26.77 15.79 8.20
CA ILE A 419 -26.53 15.57 6.77
C ILE A 419 -27.58 16.28 5.90
N ARG A 420 -28.73 16.67 6.46
CA ARG A 420 -29.81 17.40 5.76
C ARG A 420 -29.37 18.78 5.25
N VAL A 421 -28.19 19.27 5.63
CA VAL A 421 -27.53 20.40 4.95
C VAL A 421 -27.28 20.13 3.46
N ARG A 422 -27.12 18.85 3.07
CA ARG A 422 -27.07 18.37 1.67
C ARG A 422 -28.48 18.14 1.14
N GLY A 423 -29.24 19.22 1.02
CA GLY A 423 -30.69 19.14 0.87
C GLY A 423 -31.18 18.37 -0.37
N ALA A 424 -30.50 18.45 -1.51
CA ALA A 424 -30.94 17.74 -2.72
C ALA A 424 -30.68 16.24 -2.63
N GLU A 425 -29.50 15.88 -2.14
CA GLU A 425 -29.05 14.52 -1.86
C GLU A 425 -29.92 13.85 -0.80
N TRP A 426 -30.15 14.53 0.33
CA TRP A 426 -31.03 14.06 1.39
C TRP A 426 -32.46 13.82 0.89
N ARG A 427 -33.06 14.78 0.16
CA ARG A 427 -34.42 14.61 -0.37
C ARG A 427 -34.52 13.39 -1.29
N TRP A 428 -33.52 13.16 -2.12
CA TRP A 428 -33.49 12.02 -3.03
C TRP A 428 -33.53 10.68 -2.26
N VAL A 429 -32.75 10.56 -1.19
CA VAL A 429 -32.70 9.36 -0.33
C VAL A 429 -33.99 9.24 0.49
N ALA A 430 -34.40 10.29 1.19
CA ALA A 430 -35.56 10.27 2.09
C ALA A 430 -36.87 9.95 1.35
N GLN A 431 -37.06 10.50 0.14
CA GLN A 431 -38.25 10.20 -0.68
C GLN A 431 -38.33 8.72 -1.05
N ARG A 432 -37.20 8.12 -1.45
CA ARG A 432 -37.15 6.69 -1.81
C ARG A 432 -37.28 5.81 -0.57
N ALA A 433 -36.67 6.20 0.54
CA ALA A 433 -36.83 5.50 1.81
C ALA A 433 -38.30 5.48 2.25
N ALA A 434 -39.00 6.60 2.17
CA ALA A 434 -40.43 6.66 2.46
C ALA A 434 -41.28 5.79 1.51
N GLN A 435 -40.96 5.78 0.21
CA GLN A 435 -41.65 4.93 -0.77
C GLN A 435 -41.45 3.44 -0.50
N VAL A 436 -40.21 2.99 -0.27
CA VAL A 436 -39.92 1.57 0.01
C VAL A 436 -40.52 1.15 1.36
N ARG A 437 -40.46 2.02 2.39
CA ARG A 437 -41.11 1.78 3.68
C ARG A 437 -42.62 1.58 3.52
N ALA A 438 -43.27 2.42 2.72
CA ALA A 438 -44.69 2.29 2.43
C ALA A 438 -45.01 0.98 1.68
N GLN A 439 -44.16 0.55 0.75
CA GLN A 439 -44.28 -0.72 0.03
C GLN A 439 -44.15 -1.94 0.96
N LEU A 440 -43.22 -1.88 1.92
CA LEU A 440 -42.95 -2.97 2.86
C LEU A 440 -43.89 -3.01 4.07
N GLY A 441 -44.57 -1.90 4.38
CA GLY A 441 -45.43 -1.78 5.56
C GLY A 441 -44.67 -1.75 6.90
N ARG A 442 -43.33 -1.66 6.87
CA ARG A 442 -42.44 -1.60 8.04
C ARG A 442 -41.22 -0.72 7.78
N GLY A 443 -40.52 -0.35 8.85
CA GLY A 443 -39.23 0.35 8.74
C GLY A 443 -38.21 -0.43 7.91
N LEU A 444 -37.25 0.29 7.33
CA LEU A 444 -36.24 -0.28 6.45
C LEU A 444 -35.09 -0.90 7.22
N ARG A 445 -34.59 -2.03 6.72
CA ARG A 445 -33.31 -2.61 7.11
C ARG A 445 -32.24 -2.08 6.17
N VAL A 446 -31.34 -1.24 6.67
CA VAL A 446 -30.40 -0.47 5.81
C VAL A 446 -28.95 -0.84 6.10
N LEU A 447 -28.16 -1.04 5.05
CA LEU A 447 -26.70 -1.07 5.13
C LEU A 447 -26.13 0.18 4.45
N GLU A 448 -25.30 0.95 5.13
CA GLU A 448 -24.53 2.04 4.51
C GLU A 448 -23.06 1.65 4.35
N ILE A 449 -22.55 1.66 3.11
CA ILE A 449 -21.14 1.40 2.79
C ILE A 449 -20.40 2.73 2.66
N GLY A 450 -19.38 2.89 3.52
CA GLY A 450 -18.64 4.13 3.69
C GLY A 450 -19.45 5.14 4.49
N CYS A 451 -19.96 4.74 5.66
CA CYS A 451 -20.90 5.54 6.45
C CYS A 451 -20.28 6.78 7.10
N GLY A 452 -18.94 6.91 7.10
CA GLY A 452 -18.23 8.00 7.75
C GLY A 452 -18.69 8.18 9.20
N THR A 453 -19.16 9.38 9.52
CA THR A 453 -19.64 9.73 10.87
C THR A 453 -21.09 9.30 11.17
N GLY A 454 -21.69 8.43 10.36
CA GLY A 454 -23.03 7.88 10.56
C GLY A 454 -24.16 8.91 10.38
N ALA A 455 -23.85 10.08 9.81
CA ALA A 455 -24.77 11.21 9.69
C ALA A 455 -26.05 10.88 8.90
N LEU A 456 -25.94 10.05 7.86
CA LEU A 456 -27.07 9.64 7.04
C LEU A 456 -27.99 8.68 7.78
N LEU A 457 -27.44 7.61 8.35
CA LEU A 457 -28.22 6.65 9.13
C LEU A 457 -28.92 7.32 10.31
N ARG A 458 -28.24 8.25 11.00
CA ARG A 458 -28.87 9.01 12.08
C ARG A 458 -30.07 9.82 11.61
N ALA A 459 -29.94 10.55 10.49
CA ALA A 459 -31.04 11.34 9.95
C ALA A 459 -32.23 10.48 9.49
N LEU A 460 -31.96 9.28 8.94
CA LEU A 460 -33.01 8.32 8.56
C LEU A 460 -33.71 7.72 9.79
N ASP A 461 -32.97 7.49 10.88
CA ASP A 461 -33.51 6.99 12.15
C ASP A 461 -34.40 8.04 12.82
N ASP A 462 -33.94 9.29 12.90
CA ASP A 462 -34.71 10.43 13.43
C ASP A 462 -36.03 10.64 12.68
N ASP A 463 -36.06 10.38 11.37
CA ASP A 463 -37.26 10.48 10.52
C ASP A 463 -38.17 9.23 10.64
N GLY A 464 -37.81 8.23 11.45
CA GLY A 464 -38.58 7.00 11.67
C GLY A 464 -38.65 6.08 10.44
N LEU A 465 -37.66 6.18 9.56
CA LEU A 465 -37.61 5.41 8.31
C LEU A 465 -36.96 4.04 8.47
N ILE A 466 -36.20 3.83 9.55
CA ILE A 466 -35.39 2.64 9.78
C ILE A 466 -36.05 1.70 10.80
N ASP A 467 -35.96 0.41 10.55
CA ASP A 467 -36.18 -0.65 11.54
C ASP A 467 -34.86 -0.93 12.29
N PHE A 468 -33.82 -1.31 11.55
CA PHE A 468 -32.42 -1.30 12.00
C PHE A 468 -31.47 -0.92 10.85
N ALA A 469 -30.29 -0.41 11.18
CA ALA A 469 -29.27 -0.15 10.19
C ALA A 469 -27.85 -0.47 10.66
N VAL A 470 -27.02 -0.85 9.70
CA VAL A 470 -25.59 -1.09 9.88
C VAL A 470 -24.82 -0.11 9.00
N GLY A 471 -23.90 0.65 9.57
CA GLY A 471 -22.93 1.46 8.84
C GLY A 471 -21.57 0.77 8.86
N VAL A 472 -20.90 0.71 7.70
CA VAL A 472 -19.53 0.19 7.60
C VAL A 472 -18.59 1.24 7.04
N ASP A 473 -17.40 1.38 7.60
CA ASP A 473 -16.35 2.29 7.13
C ASP A 473 -14.96 1.72 7.45
N SER A 474 -13.93 2.15 6.74
CA SER A 474 -12.54 1.76 7.02
C SER A 474 -11.87 2.66 8.08
N SER A 475 -12.40 3.87 8.27
CA SER A 475 -11.85 4.88 9.17
C SER A 475 -12.35 4.69 10.61
N ALA A 476 -11.46 4.22 11.49
CA ALA A 476 -11.76 4.12 12.92
C ALA A 476 -12.16 5.47 13.55
N PRO A 477 -11.49 6.60 13.25
CA PRO A 477 -11.90 7.92 13.78
C PRO A 477 -13.31 8.34 13.35
N MET A 478 -13.70 8.08 12.10
CA MET A 478 -15.06 8.36 11.61
C MET A 478 -16.10 7.51 12.33
N LEU A 479 -15.84 6.21 12.50
CA LEU A 479 -16.73 5.30 13.22
C LEU A 479 -16.85 5.66 14.70
N ALA A 480 -15.79 6.20 15.32
CA ALA A 480 -15.87 6.71 16.70
C ALA A 480 -16.90 7.86 16.79
N ARG A 481 -16.88 8.81 15.84
CA ARG A 481 -17.90 9.87 15.76
C ARG A 481 -19.30 9.32 15.49
N ALA A 482 -19.42 8.31 14.61
CA ALA A 482 -20.70 7.66 14.30
C ALA A 482 -21.34 7.00 15.53
N ARG A 483 -20.54 6.29 16.32
CA ARG A 483 -20.97 5.68 17.59
C ARG A 483 -21.38 6.74 18.60
N GLU A 484 -20.58 7.80 18.77
CA GLU A 484 -20.89 8.92 19.68
C GLU A 484 -22.22 9.60 19.32
N ARG A 485 -22.44 9.89 18.03
CA ARG A 485 -23.67 10.50 17.51
C ARG A 485 -24.93 9.66 17.75
N SER A 486 -24.78 8.35 17.88
CA SER A 486 -25.88 7.39 17.88
C SER A 486 -26.00 6.61 19.19
N GLN A 487 -25.39 7.07 20.28
CA GLN A 487 -25.36 6.35 21.58
C GLN A 487 -26.77 6.09 22.16
N ASP A 488 -27.73 6.96 21.85
CA ASP A 488 -29.13 6.87 22.24
C ASP A 488 -29.97 5.94 21.35
N SER A 489 -29.47 5.53 20.17
CA SER A 489 -30.19 4.65 19.25
C SER A 489 -29.68 3.21 19.29
N ARG A 490 -30.54 2.29 19.74
CA ARG A 490 -30.26 0.84 19.73
C ARG A 490 -30.39 0.20 18.34
N ARG A 491 -30.89 0.94 17.35
CA ARG A 491 -31.15 0.45 15.98
C ARG A 491 -29.94 0.58 15.07
N LEU A 492 -28.96 1.40 15.44
CA LEU A 492 -27.79 1.74 14.62
C LEU A 492 -26.56 1.00 15.13
N ARG A 493 -25.88 0.28 14.23
CA ARG A 493 -24.62 -0.42 14.52
C ARG A 493 -23.54 0.01 13.53
N PHE A 494 -22.30 0.11 14.00
CA PHE A 494 -21.18 0.59 13.19
C PHE A 494 -20.00 -0.37 13.25
N LEU A 495 -19.62 -0.93 12.09
CA LEU A 495 -18.57 -1.94 11.95
C LEU A 495 -17.40 -1.38 11.15
N GLN A 496 -16.18 -1.74 11.54
CA GLN A 496 -14.98 -1.39 10.79
C GLN A 496 -14.68 -2.47 9.76
N VAL A 497 -14.47 -2.08 8.49
CA VAL A 497 -14.16 -3.00 7.40
C VAL A 497 -12.99 -2.46 6.57
N HIS A 498 -12.02 -3.33 6.27
CA HIS A 498 -10.86 -3.00 5.42
C HIS A 498 -10.87 -3.74 4.08
N SER A 499 -11.74 -4.75 3.96
CA SER A 499 -11.91 -5.59 2.78
C SER A 499 -13.30 -5.37 2.19
N PRO A 500 -13.51 -5.65 0.89
CA PRO A 500 -14.84 -5.70 0.32
C PRO A 500 -15.78 -6.67 1.04
N ALA A 501 -15.25 -7.74 1.65
CA ALA A 501 -16.02 -8.73 2.41
C ALA A 501 -16.65 -8.10 3.68
N LEU A 502 -17.97 -8.26 3.82
CA LEU A 502 -18.75 -7.67 4.90
C LEU A 502 -19.14 -8.74 5.92
N ASP A 503 -18.79 -8.52 7.19
CA ASP A 503 -19.21 -9.38 8.31
C ASP A 503 -20.67 -9.10 8.73
N VAL A 504 -21.59 -9.33 7.79
CA VAL A 504 -23.04 -9.24 7.98
C VAL A 504 -23.72 -10.40 7.27
N PRO A 505 -24.86 -10.90 7.78
CA PRO A 505 -25.59 -12.01 7.16
C PRO A 505 -26.09 -11.73 5.74
N ASP A 506 -26.24 -12.80 4.97
CA ASP A 506 -26.94 -12.82 3.68
C ASP A 506 -28.40 -12.36 3.85
N ASP A 507 -28.99 -11.81 2.78
CA ASP A 507 -30.42 -11.52 2.66
C ASP A 507 -31.03 -10.64 3.78
N GLN A 508 -30.20 -9.86 4.46
CA GLN A 508 -30.56 -9.12 5.66
C GLN A 508 -31.13 -7.72 5.37
N PHE A 509 -30.73 -7.06 4.28
CA PHE A 509 -31.01 -5.64 4.07
C PHE A 509 -32.02 -5.39 2.95
N ASP A 510 -32.96 -4.48 3.17
CA ASP A 510 -33.90 -4.05 2.13
C ASP A 510 -33.24 -3.02 1.19
N VAL A 511 -32.31 -2.22 1.72
CA VAL A 511 -31.57 -1.20 0.97
C VAL A 511 -30.10 -1.22 1.37
N VAL A 512 -29.21 -1.23 0.38
CA VAL A 512 -27.80 -0.88 0.55
C VAL A 512 -27.57 0.50 -0.04
N ILE A 513 -26.94 1.39 0.71
CA ILE A 513 -26.68 2.78 0.31
C ILE A 513 -25.17 3.02 0.33
N SER A 514 -24.64 3.70 -0.69
CA SER A 514 -23.34 4.36 -0.59
C SER A 514 -23.52 5.85 -0.85
N PHE A 515 -23.17 6.67 0.14
CA PHE A 515 -23.42 8.10 0.13
C PHE A 515 -22.10 8.87 0.16
N LEU A 516 -21.72 9.43 -0.99
CA LEU A 516 -20.49 10.16 -1.26
C LEU A 516 -19.19 9.37 -1.03
N SER A 517 -19.29 8.03 -0.99
CA SER A 517 -18.15 7.13 -0.75
C SER A 517 -17.88 6.12 -1.89
N PHE A 518 -18.84 5.89 -2.78
CA PHE A 518 -18.75 4.83 -3.80
C PHE A 518 -17.49 4.93 -4.68
N ARG A 519 -17.00 6.13 -4.97
CA ARG A 519 -15.75 6.39 -5.72
C ARG A 519 -14.48 5.80 -5.09
N TYR A 520 -14.49 5.47 -3.81
CA TYR A 520 -13.34 4.89 -3.11
C TYR A 520 -13.29 3.37 -3.20
N LEU A 521 -14.41 2.77 -3.60
CA LEU A 521 -14.60 1.33 -3.53
C LEU A 521 -14.03 0.62 -4.76
N ASP A 522 -13.66 -0.64 -4.54
CA ASP A 522 -13.47 -1.62 -5.60
C ASP A 522 -14.86 -2.15 -5.99
N TRP A 523 -15.39 -1.67 -7.12
CA TRP A 523 -16.81 -1.78 -7.39
C TRP A 523 -17.26 -3.23 -7.60
N ASP A 524 -16.41 -4.11 -8.14
CA ASP A 524 -16.79 -5.48 -8.48
C ASP A 524 -16.87 -6.39 -7.25
N PRO A 525 -15.82 -6.52 -6.40
CA PRO A 525 -15.91 -7.26 -5.16
C PRO A 525 -17.03 -6.73 -4.24
N VAL A 526 -17.19 -5.40 -4.17
CA VAL A 526 -18.26 -4.81 -3.37
C VAL A 526 -19.64 -5.10 -3.96
N MET A 527 -19.80 -5.19 -5.29
CA MET A 527 -21.10 -5.52 -5.90
C MET A 527 -21.53 -6.96 -5.59
N ALA A 528 -20.57 -7.91 -5.53
CA ALA A 528 -20.85 -9.27 -5.10
C ALA A 528 -21.41 -9.29 -3.66
N GLU A 529 -20.79 -8.53 -2.75
CA GLU A 529 -21.23 -8.41 -1.37
C GLU A 529 -22.56 -7.68 -1.23
N ILE A 530 -22.77 -6.56 -1.96
CA ILE A 530 -24.06 -5.87 -2.03
C ILE A 530 -25.17 -6.86 -2.40
N ARG A 531 -24.93 -7.71 -3.40
CA ARG A 531 -25.92 -8.71 -3.84
C ARG A 531 -26.15 -9.81 -2.82
N ARG A 532 -25.10 -10.25 -2.11
CA ARG A 532 -25.19 -11.25 -1.03
C ARG A 532 -26.07 -10.74 0.11
N VAL A 533 -25.81 -9.52 0.59
CA VAL A 533 -26.45 -8.97 1.80
C VAL A 533 -27.84 -8.39 1.56
N LEU A 534 -28.18 -7.98 0.33
CA LEU A 534 -29.52 -7.50 -0.01
C LEU A 534 -30.53 -8.64 0.07
N ALA A 535 -31.68 -8.45 0.70
CA ALA A 535 -32.81 -9.37 0.61
C ALA A 535 -33.32 -9.48 -0.86
N PRO A 536 -34.02 -10.57 -1.23
CA PRO A 536 -34.71 -10.63 -2.52
C PRO A 536 -35.63 -9.42 -2.72
N GLY A 537 -35.47 -8.71 -3.85
CA GLY A 537 -36.21 -7.47 -4.13
C GLY A 537 -35.63 -6.21 -3.46
N GLY A 538 -34.52 -6.34 -2.75
CA GLY A 538 -33.77 -5.21 -2.18
C GLY A 538 -33.13 -4.32 -3.25
N ARG A 539 -32.64 -3.15 -2.83
CA ARG A 539 -32.19 -2.08 -3.75
C ARG A 539 -30.81 -1.55 -3.39
N LEU A 540 -30.03 -1.19 -4.40
CA LEU A 540 -28.78 -0.43 -4.26
C LEU A 540 -29.03 1.04 -4.60
N TRP A 541 -28.70 1.93 -3.66
CA TRP A 541 -28.66 3.37 -3.89
C TRP A 541 -27.24 3.90 -3.81
N VAL A 542 -26.85 4.69 -4.81
CA VAL A 542 -25.56 5.38 -4.82
C VAL A 542 -25.78 6.85 -5.05
N VAL A 543 -25.26 7.69 -4.16
CA VAL A 543 -25.17 9.15 -4.35
C VAL A 543 -23.69 9.50 -4.33
N ASP A 544 -23.16 10.12 -5.39
CA ASP A 544 -21.73 10.44 -5.41
C ASP A 544 -21.38 11.71 -6.22
N MET A 545 -20.19 12.26 -5.97
CA MET A 545 -19.64 13.37 -6.76
C MET A 545 -18.86 12.85 -7.95
N VAL A 546 -19.06 13.50 -9.10
CA VAL A 546 -18.35 13.23 -10.35
C VAL A 546 -17.79 14.53 -10.96
N ALA A 547 -16.65 14.41 -11.63
CA ALA A 547 -15.99 15.53 -12.29
C ALA A 547 -16.43 15.66 -13.75
N GLN A 548 -17.17 16.71 -14.09
CA GLN A 548 -17.47 17.08 -15.48
C GLN A 548 -17.85 18.57 -15.60
N PRO A 549 -17.33 19.31 -16.59
CA PRO A 549 -17.74 20.70 -16.87
C PRO A 549 -19.25 20.80 -17.11
N VAL A 550 -19.89 21.87 -16.66
CA VAL A 550 -21.33 22.10 -16.86
C VAL A 550 -21.66 22.24 -18.35
N ARG A 551 -22.74 21.60 -18.81
CA ARG A 551 -23.23 21.76 -20.19
C ARG A 551 -24.21 22.93 -20.26
N MET A 552 -24.33 23.57 -21.43
CA MET A 552 -25.28 24.68 -21.63
C MET A 552 -26.72 24.32 -21.24
N LYS A 553 -27.15 23.08 -21.48
CA LYS A 553 -28.48 22.56 -21.10
C LYS A 553 -28.71 22.40 -19.59
N GLU A 554 -27.67 22.53 -18.77
CA GLU A 554 -27.70 22.32 -17.31
C GLU A 554 -27.58 23.63 -16.52
N LEU A 555 -27.59 24.79 -17.19
CA LEU A 555 -27.48 26.10 -16.53
C LEU A 555 -28.57 26.32 -15.48
N GLY A 556 -29.78 25.80 -15.70
CA GLY A 556 -30.85 25.85 -14.70
C GLY A 556 -30.53 25.06 -13.42
N VAL A 557 -29.88 23.90 -13.54
CA VAL A 557 -29.43 23.10 -12.38
C VAL A 557 -28.30 23.80 -11.66
N LEU A 558 -27.34 24.38 -12.40
CA LEU A 558 -26.25 25.17 -11.84
C LEU A 558 -26.78 26.37 -11.03
N ALA A 559 -27.70 27.16 -11.61
CA ALA A 559 -28.28 28.33 -10.95
C ALA A 559 -29.05 27.95 -9.68
N ARG A 560 -29.88 26.89 -9.73
CA ARG A 560 -30.60 26.38 -8.55
C ARG A 560 -29.64 25.89 -7.47
N SER A 561 -28.58 25.18 -7.85
CA SER A 561 -27.55 24.67 -6.93
C SER A 561 -26.80 25.82 -6.25
N ALA A 562 -26.39 26.84 -7.03
CA ALA A 562 -25.73 28.02 -6.50
C ALA A 562 -26.60 28.79 -5.50
N LEU A 563 -27.88 29.01 -5.84
CA LEU A 563 -28.83 29.66 -4.94
C LEU A 563 -29.07 28.84 -3.66
N ALA A 564 -29.20 27.53 -3.78
CA ALA A 564 -29.37 26.63 -2.64
C ALA A 564 -28.13 26.64 -1.71
N HIS A 565 -26.92 26.63 -2.27
CA HIS A 565 -25.68 26.74 -1.50
C HIS A 565 -25.59 28.07 -0.75
N LEU A 566 -25.91 29.19 -1.42
CA LEU A 566 -25.92 30.51 -0.80
C LEU A 566 -26.96 30.59 0.34
N ARG A 567 -28.18 30.11 0.08
CA ARG A 567 -29.25 30.07 1.08
C ARG A 567 -28.88 29.21 2.27
N THR A 568 -28.28 28.04 2.05
CA THR A 568 -27.86 27.13 3.14
C THR A 568 -26.80 27.78 4.01
N ARG A 569 -25.77 28.42 3.42
CA ARG A 569 -24.74 29.14 4.18
C ARG A 569 -25.30 30.31 4.99
N ARG A 570 -26.28 31.03 4.43
CA ARG A 570 -26.94 32.16 5.11
C ARG A 570 -27.84 31.72 6.26
N THR A 571 -28.57 30.62 6.08
CA THR A 571 -29.53 30.11 7.07
C THR A 571 -28.86 29.23 8.14
N ARG A 572 -27.66 28.71 7.86
CA ARG A 572 -26.89 27.85 8.78
C ARG A 572 -25.45 28.38 8.91
N PRO A 573 -25.24 29.48 9.65
CA PRO A 573 -23.92 30.11 9.75
C PRO A 573 -22.86 29.22 10.41
N ARG A 574 -23.24 28.40 11.40
CA ARG A 574 -22.33 27.43 12.03
C ARG A 574 -21.81 26.40 11.03
N PHE A 575 -22.70 25.82 10.22
CA PHE A 575 -22.32 24.93 9.11
C PHE A 575 -21.34 25.60 8.14
N ALA A 576 -21.57 26.87 7.79
CA ALA A 576 -20.68 27.59 6.89
C ALA A 576 -19.27 27.78 7.50
N ALA A 577 -19.18 28.07 8.80
CA ALA A 577 -17.91 28.20 9.52
C ALA A 577 -17.18 26.85 9.63
N ASP A 578 -17.89 25.78 10.02
CA ASP A 578 -17.30 24.44 10.15
C ASP A 578 -16.84 23.89 8.79
N LEU A 579 -17.64 24.09 7.73
CA LEU A 579 -17.24 23.72 6.37
C LEU A 579 -16.02 24.51 5.89
N ALA A 580 -15.90 25.79 6.24
CA ALA A 580 -14.72 26.58 5.91
C ALA A 580 -13.49 26.03 6.64
N ALA A 581 -13.59 25.75 7.94
CA ALA A 581 -12.51 25.18 8.73
C ALA A 581 -12.04 23.81 8.20
N LEU A 582 -12.97 22.95 7.81
CA LEU A 582 -12.66 21.68 7.15
C LEU A 582 -11.93 21.91 5.82
N THR A 583 -12.50 22.74 4.94
CA THR A 583 -12.01 22.87 3.56
C THR A 583 -10.72 23.67 3.41
N SER A 584 -10.35 24.46 4.43
CA SER A 584 -9.04 25.13 4.51
C SER A 584 -7.97 24.32 5.24
N HIS A 585 -8.30 23.18 5.85
CA HIS A 585 -7.34 22.38 6.61
C HIS A 585 -6.29 21.73 5.69
N PRO A 586 -4.99 21.75 6.02
CA PRO A 586 -3.94 21.15 5.19
C PRO A 586 -4.19 19.67 4.87
N ASP A 587 -4.60 18.88 5.86
CA ASP A 587 -4.88 17.45 5.65
C ASP A 587 -6.09 17.20 4.76
N TRP A 588 -7.09 18.09 4.76
CA TRP A 588 -8.20 18.01 3.83
C TRP A 588 -7.73 18.26 2.40
N LEU A 589 -6.88 19.26 2.18
CA LEU A 589 -6.30 19.56 0.87
C LEU A 589 -5.42 18.40 0.38
N LYS A 590 -4.64 17.79 1.28
CA LYS A 590 -3.84 16.59 1.00
C LYS A 590 -4.71 15.39 0.65
N MET A 591 -5.80 15.16 1.39
CA MET A 591 -6.78 14.13 1.09
C MET A 591 -7.40 14.32 -0.29
N LEU A 592 -7.85 15.54 -0.63
CA LEU A 592 -8.40 15.83 -1.96
C LEU A 592 -7.39 15.63 -3.09
N ALA A 593 -6.12 15.97 -2.88
CA ALA A 593 -5.06 15.78 -3.86
C ALA A 593 -4.78 14.30 -4.14
N ARG A 594 -4.87 13.44 -3.12
CA ARG A 594 -4.68 11.98 -3.23
C ARG A 594 -5.93 11.23 -3.70
N ASN A 595 -7.10 11.84 -3.56
CA ASN A 595 -8.40 11.24 -3.87
C ASN A 595 -9.18 12.02 -4.93
N PRO A 596 -8.71 12.06 -6.18
CA PRO A 596 -9.40 12.79 -7.23
C PRO A 596 -10.79 12.20 -7.49
N ILE A 597 -11.76 13.09 -7.67
CA ILE A 597 -13.14 12.74 -8.02
C ILE A 597 -13.17 11.97 -9.34
N ARG A 598 -13.90 10.85 -9.42
CA ARG A 598 -14.07 10.03 -10.64
C ARG A 598 -14.86 10.75 -11.74
N ALA A 599 -14.77 10.29 -12.99
CA ALA A 599 -15.47 10.92 -14.10
C ALA A 599 -16.90 10.38 -14.27
N GLU A 600 -17.86 11.22 -14.69
CA GLU A 600 -19.28 10.83 -14.82
C GLU A 600 -19.49 9.62 -15.76
N HIS A 601 -18.70 9.54 -16.84
CA HIS A 601 -18.86 8.46 -17.82
C HIS A 601 -18.48 7.08 -17.25
N GLU A 602 -17.61 7.01 -16.25
CA GLU A 602 -17.25 5.77 -15.55
C GLU A 602 -18.47 5.20 -14.83
N TYR A 603 -19.20 6.06 -14.09
CA TYR A 603 -20.45 5.70 -13.41
C TYR A 603 -21.54 5.27 -14.40
N ARG A 604 -21.76 6.05 -15.46
CA ARG A 604 -22.78 5.75 -16.47
C ARG A 604 -22.53 4.38 -17.10
N TRP A 605 -21.29 4.13 -17.49
CA TRP A 605 -20.91 2.89 -18.13
C TRP A 605 -21.01 1.69 -17.16
N TYR A 606 -20.52 1.86 -15.93
CA TYR A 606 -20.54 0.79 -14.91
C TYR A 606 -21.96 0.37 -14.51
N PHE A 607 -22.85 1.34 -14.28
CA PHE A 607 -24.23 1.03 -13.93
C PHE A 607 -25.06 0.56 -15.11
N ALA A 608 -24.92 1.17 -16.30
CA ALA A 608 -25.70 0.76 -17.47
C ALA A 608 -25.39 -0.67 -17.93
N SER A 609 -24.15 -1.14 -17.72
CA SER A 609 -23.76 -2.52 -18.03
C SER A 609 -24.36 -3.55 -17.06
N ARG A 610 -24.67 -3.18 -15.82
CA ARG A 610 -25.19 -4.08 -14.78
C ARG A 610 -26.71 -3.97 -14.57
N PHE A 611 -27.25 -2.80 -14.84
CA PHE A 611 -28.64 -2.44 -14.59
C PHE A 611 -29.23 -1.81 -15.86
N PRO A 612 -29.41 -2.59 -16.94
CA PRO A 612 -29.91 -2.06 -18.20
C PRO A 612 -31.28 -1.39 -18.00
N GLY A 613 -31.46 -0.22 -18.61
CA GLY A 613 -32.68 0.59 -18.48
C GLY A 613 -32.73 1.54 -17.27
N THR A 614 -31.73 1.50 -16.38
CA THR A 614 -31.60 2.47 -15.28
C THR A 614 -30.73 3.66 -15.67
N GLY A 615 -30.88 4.79 -14.97
CA GLY A 615 -30.21 6.04 -15.27
C GLY A 615 -29.51 6.66 -14.06
N LEU A 616 -28.62 7.62 -14.33
CA LEU A 616 -28.02 8.48 -13.31
C LEU A 616 -28.75 9.82 -13.28
N ASP A 617 -29.37 10.11 -12.14
CA ASP A 617 -30.00 11.39 -11.83
C ASP A 617 -28.93 12.43 -11.53
N LEU A 618 -29.09 13.66 -12.05
CA LEU A 618 -28.25 14.79 -11.66
C LEU A 618 -28.95 15.57 -10.54
N LEU A 619 -28.37 15.58 -9.34
CA LEU A 619 -28.95 16.24 -8.17
C LEU A 619 -28.50 17.70 -8.04
N THR A 620 -27.18 17.92 -8.10
CA THR A 620 -26.58 19.26 -7.98
C THR A 620 -25.41 19.41 -8.95
N ALA A 621 -25.09 20.66 -9.30
CA ALA A 621 -23.95 20.98 -10.15
C ALA A 621 -23.26 22.26 -9.67
N THR A 622 -21.93 22.26 -9.75
CA THR A 622 -21.05 23.43 -9.65
C THR A 622 -20.30 23.59 -10.97
N SER A 623 -19.45 24.62 -11.09
CA SER A 623 -18.65 24.86 -12.30
C SER A 623 -17.72 23.69 -12.65
N THR A 624 -17.29 22.90 -11.66
CA THR A 624 -16.28 21.85 -11.82
C THR A 624 -16.76 20.45 -11.41
N GLN A 625 -17.86 20.34 -10.65
CA GLN A 625 -18.30 19.09 -10.03
C GLN A 625 -19.82 18.92 -10.13
N ARG A 626 -20.29 17.67 -10.02
CA ARG A 626 -21.71 17.32 -10.02
C ARG A 626 -21.96 16.28 -8.95
N VAL A 627 -23.14 16.29 -8.33
CA VAL A 627 -23.62 15.16 -7.53
C VAL A 627 -24.64 14.40 -8.36
N VAL A 628 -24.39 13.11 -8.55
CA VAL A 628 -25.27 12.18 -9.24
C VAL A 628 -25.87 11.19 -8.26
N ALA A 629 -27.01 10.63 -8.61
CA ALA A 629 -27.62 9.56 -7.84
C ALA A 629 -28.15 8.44 -8.74
N PHE A 630 -28.11 7.22 -8.21
CA PHE A 630 -28.44 5.98 -8.88
C PHE A 630 -29.32 5.12 -7.99
N ASP A 631 -30.40 4.58 -8.56
CA ASP A 631 -31.26 3.59 -7.94
C ASP A 631 -31.31 2.37 -8.86
N SER A 632 -30.89 1.22 -8.36
CA SER A 632 -30.91 -0.03 -9.13
C SER A 632 -32.31 -0.53 -9.44
N GLY A 633 -33.33 -0.05 -8.73
CA GLY A 633 -34.61 -0.74 -8.62
C GLY A 633 -34.51 -2.05 -7.81
N PRO A 634 -35.62 -2.79 -7.66
CA PRO A 634 -35.63 -4.08 -6.99
C PRO A 634 -34.73 -5.09 -7.72
N LEU A 635 -33.84 -5.74 -6.98
CA LEU A 635 -32.93 -6.74 -7.55
C LEU A 635 -33.41 -8.16 -7.24
N PRO A 636 -33.56 -9.03 -8.26
CA PRO A 636 -33.81 -10.45 -8.03
C PRO A 636 -32.54 -11.14 -7.49
N LYS A 637 -32.71 -12.20 -6.69
CA LYS A 637 -31.61 -13.08 -6.29
C LYS A 637 -31.08 -13.91 -7.45
N GLY A 638 -29.81 -14.31 -7.36
CA GLY A 638 -29.08 -15.06 -8.40
C GLY A 638 -27.57 -14.79 -8.30
N CYS A 639 -26.76 -15.28 -9.23
CA CYS A 639 -25.31 -15.07 -9.23
C CYS A 639 -24.94 -13.79 -10.01
N THR A 640 -24.02 -12.98 -9.48
CA THR A 640 -23.20 -12.12 -10.35
C THR A 640 -22.22 -13.04 -11.05
N ALA A 641 -22.28 -13.15 -12.37
CA ALA A 641 -21.13 -13.68 -13.10
C ALA A 641 -19.92 -12.80 -12.73
N PRO A 642 -18.78 -13.37 -12.31
CA PRO A 642 -17.53 -12.60 -12.22
C PRO A 642 -17.28 -12.06 -13.62
N LEU A 643 -17.56 -10.78 -13.83
CA LEU A 643 -17.22 -10.16 -15.10
C LEU A 643 -15.72 -9.87 -15.01
N THR A 644 -14.94 -10.53 -15.85
CA THR A 644 -13.83 -9.84 -16.51
C THR A 644 -14.43 -8.60 -17.15
N TYR A 645 -14.27 -7.48 -16.45
CA TYR A 645 -14.50 -6.08 -16.84
C TYR A 645 -15.00 -5.90 -18.29
N PRO A 646 -16.16 -5.27 -18.59
CA PRO A 646 -16.45 -4.76 -19.94
C PRO A 646 -15.83 -3.40 -20.28
#